data_AF-A0A8C2MX44-F1
#
_entry.id   AF-A0A8C2MX44-F1
#
_cell.length_a   1.000
_cell.length_b   1.000
_cell.length_c   1.000
_cell.angle_alpha   90.00
_cell.angle_beta   90.00
_cell.angle_gamma   90.00
#
_symmetry.space_group_name_H-M   'P 1'
#
loop_
_entity.id
_entity.type
_entity.pdbx_description
1 polymer ?
#
loop_
_entity_poly.entity_id
_entity_poly.type
_entity_poly.pdbx_seq_one_letter_code
_entity_poly.pdbx_strand_id
1 'polypeptide(L)'
;MEGNSTDTEEGNEDEEEEETSAAGETEGKKHRKDRPSVIVPTIHIQEERLVDLAETPAFRCLNELHSMGKLPGTRMAELKAKYTVLHDMVVSTQESELQLLENAKRFTEQIQQQLIRLQQADDFPNAFSTEVCKLREQLLKYQNEFNAVQEREYHNQYRLNSLTEERSLILKEFEKIPKPGEMEKKMRAMKESTEELRKEVIQKKQEIKNLREDVASKQKQLVKEQKELEELLEFQVGLKDDVVHHQTVPVQIAKEIEKMIRKKIEMEKKNSVLEYEVKELNESLKKFENKVNALVEEKDDVMKEVESKRALLEVKEREYSQMLKLLELTKESEASSLAERGMLDLNLRNCIIDKQNYHDELSRKQREKERDFRTLKKTELLLKVSLDALTQTQALNQRLLLEMEAIPKDDLLLPERRRDLQKEVELAKRNLAQQKTVSEAEAKLVEQQIAEENKLIKEQENLRDLVFNLGRMTQIKIDEREQKSKDFRKAQQKHSNVMKEIKAKDLEIRLYKKKKREIHRRLKEFAKLYDTIRNERNKFINLLHKAHQKVNEIRERHKMSLNELEILRNSAISQERKLQNSMLKHSNNVTIKESMQNDVCKITSKLQEMKEKKEAQLNSMDRLASMITLIEEEMVLLRKKYEKAVQRRNESGVQLIEREEEVCIFFEKINIQEKLKLNGDVEIRVLEEKLRFLRLKIAEKQRQICVTQKLLPTKRALDANLAVLQIQFAQCADRIKDLEEQFVNPDNKSRIRFIPGKDLTEEEMIKKLDMLELQLAKKEEKLLEKDFIYEQVTQLTNKLRGKTQTCKEDTLLLAKKMNGYQKRIKDATEKMMALVAELSMKQALTIELQKEVREKEEFIFSCSSRIEKGLPLNREIEKDWLKVLRDEEMYAFATAEKSREYMETDYRLLPNGVYTTAEQRPNAYMPEADTELPLPKPYGALAPFKPSETGANRRHIRKPVVKPIEI
;
A
#
# COMPACT_ATOMS: atom_id res chain seq x y z
N MET A 1 -65.94 4.01 -23.85
CA MET A 1 -64.76 3.64 -24.65
C MET A 1 -63.56 3.75 -23.72
N GLU A 2 -63.48 2.89 -22.70
CA GLU A 2 -63.13 1.45 -22.77
C GLU A 2 -61.61 1.28 -22.96
N GLY A 3 -60.89 0.60 -22.07
CA GLY A 3 -61.32 0.08 -20.77
C GLY A 3 -60.28 -0.84 -20.12
N ASN A 4 -60.26 -0.82 -18.79
CA ASN A 4 -59.90 -1.87 -17.83
C ASN A 4 -58.71 -2.81 -18.11
N SER A 5 -57.73 -2.76 -17.20
CA SER A 5 -57.42 -3.89 -16.29
C SER A 5 -56.49 -3.38 -15.17
N THR A 6 -56.98 -3.08 -13.97
CA THR A 6 -57.18 -4.03 -12.84
C THR A 6 -55.84 -4.59 -12.34
N ASP A 7 -55.31 -4.15 -11.19
CA ASP A 7 -55.62 -4.65 -9.81
C ASP A 7 -54.74 -5.87 -9.48
N THR A 8 -54.21 -6.09 -8.26
CA THR A 8 -54.24 -5.32 -6.98
C THR A 8 -53.12 -5.83 -6.05
N GLU A 9 -53.00 -5.21 -4.85
CA GLU A 9 -52.52 -5.82 -3.57
C GLU A 9 -51.01 -6.21 -3.47
N GLU A 10 -50.31 -6.08 -2.34
CA GLU A 10 -50.54 -5.47 -1.01
C GLU A 10 -49.13 -5.34 -0.36
N GLY A 11 -48.83 -4.42 0.57
CA GLY A 11 -49.65 -3.37 1.19
C GLY A 11 -48.75 -2.35 1.90
N ASN A 12 -49.35 -1.21 2.27
CA ASN A 12 -48.77 -0.14 3.08
C ASN A 12 -49.84 0.25 4.12
N GLU A 13 -49.41 0.46 5.36
CA GLU A 13 -50.15 1.04 6.49
C GLU A 13 -49.10 1.91 7.23
N ASP A 14 -49.33 3.15 7.70
CA ASP A 14 -50.55 3.96 7.72
C ASP A 14 -50.27 5.49 7.75
N GLU A 15 -51.24 6.23 7.22
CA GLU A 15 -51.87 7.49 7.74
C GLU A 15 -51.02 8.78 7.91
N GLU A 16 -51.29 9.86 7.13
CA GLU A 16 -52.29 10.96 7.32
C GLU A 16 -51.68 12.17 8.08
N GLU A 17 -52.17 13.42 8.07
CA GLU A 17 -52.77 14.32 7.05
C GLU A 17 -52.47 15.79 7.52
N GLU A 18 -52.82 16.91 6.89
CA GLU A 18 -53.72 17.24 5.78
C GLU A 18 -53.10 18.38 4.90
N GLU A 19 -53.89 19.37 4.49
CA GLU A 19 -53.63 20.42 3.50
C GLU A 19 -53.40 21.85 4.04
N THR A 20 -52.82 22.66 3.15
CA THR A 20 -53.05 24.09 2.82
C THR A 20 -53.78 25.07 3.76
N SER A 21 -53.36 26.35 3.71
CA SER A 21 -54.21 27.46 3.20
C SER A 21 -53.45 28.80 3.17
N ALA A 22 -54.06 29.82 2.56
CA ALA A 22 -53.41 31.07 2.17
C ALA A 22 -53.82 32.31 3.01
N ALA A 23 -53.02 33.37 2.90
CA ALA A 23 -53.32 34.80 3.02
C ALA A 23 -54.47 35.30 3.95
N GLY A 24 -54.12 36.16 4.91
CA GLY A 24 -55.08 37.00 5.64
C GLY A 24 -54.39 38.13 6.43
N GLU A 25 -54.89 39.36 6.31
CA GLU A 25 -54.30 40.57 6.88
C GLU A 25 -54.86 40.98 8.26
N THR A 26 -54.13 41.90 8.91
CA THR A 26 -54.58 42.93 9.88
C THR A 26 -54.97 42.58 11.34
N GLU A 27 -54.24 43.27 12.24
CA GLU A 27 -54.67 43.97 13.47
C GLU A 27 -55.77 43.42 14.40
N GLY A 28 -55.49 43.37 15.72
CA GLY A 28 -56.57 43.45 16.71
C GLY A 28 -56.30 43.16 18.18
N LYS A 29 -55.75 44.14 18.92
CA LYS A 29 -55.99 44.42 20.35
C LYS A 29 -55.86 43.29 21.42
N LYS A 30 -54.91 43.53 22.34
CA LYS A 30 -55.02 43.39 23.82
C LYS A 30 -55.89 42.24 24.38
N HIS A 31 -55.27 41.30 25.09
CA HIS A 31 -55.36 41.25 26.57
C HIS A 31 -54.31 40.30 27.19
N ARG A 32 -54.12 40.44 28.52
CA ARG A 32 -53.22 39.67 29.39
C ARG A 32 -53.26 38.15 29.16
N LYS A 33 -52.08 37.52 29.19
CA LYS A 33 -51.75 36.19 29.76
C LYS A 33 -50.22 36.18 29.91
N ASP A 34 -49.71 36.28 31.13
CA ASP A 34 -49.35 35.14 32.00
C ASP A 34 -48.25 34.28 31.39
N ARG A 35 -47.06 34.33 32.01
CA ARG A 35 -45.93 33.45 31.68
C ARG A 35 -46.38 31.99 31.86
N PRO A 36 -45.97 31.05 30.98
CA PRO A 36 -46.32 29.64 31.17
C PRO A 36 -45.73 29.16 32.50
N SER A 37 -46.61 28.80 33.42
CA SER A 37 -46.26 28.03 34.61
C SER A 37 -45.62 26.73 34.16
N VAL A 38 -44.34 26.52 34.47
CA VAL A 38 -43.68 25.22 34.27
C VAL A 38 -44.45 24.20 35.11
N ILE A 39 -45.14 23.29 34.43
CA ILE A 39 -45.90 22.22 35.06
C ILE A 39 -44.88 21.25 35.66
N VAL A 40 -44.68 21.35 36.98
CA VAL A 40 -43.95 20.34 37.74
C VAL A 40 -44.85 19.09 37.79
N PRO A 41 -44.36 17.90 37.38
CA PRO A 41 -45.15 16.68 37.45
C PRO A 41 -45.61 16.42 38.89
N THR A 42 -46.92 16.44 39.12
CA THR A 42 -47.49 16.16 40.44
C THR A 42 -47.69 14.66 40.56
N ILE A 43 -46.61 13.94 40.88
CA ILE A 43 -46.69 12.53 41.23
C ILE A 43 -47.38 12.43 42.60
N HIS A 44 -48.56 11.79 42.64
CA HIS A 44 -49.28 11.49 43.89
C HIS A 44 -48.57 10.34 44.63
N ILE A 45 -47.46 10.63 45.32
CA ILE A 45 -46.70 9.65 46.14
C ILE A 45 -47.37 9.40 47.51
N GLN A 46 -48.53 10.01 47.79
CA GLN A 46 -49.14 9.97 49.13
C GLN A 46 -49.87 8.66 49.46
N GLU A 47 -50.28 7.84 48.49
CA GLU A 47 -51.11 6.65 48.76
C GLU A 47 -50.34 5.40 49.19
N GLU A 48 -49.04 5.27 48.90
CA GLU A 48 -48.23 4.10 49.31
C GLU A 48 -47.61 4.21 50.71
N ARG A 49 -47.71 5.37 51.37
CA ARG A 49 -47.01 5.67 52.63
C ARG A 49 -47.56 4.99 53.89
N LEU A 50 -48.69 4.29 53.79
CA LEU A 50 -49.41 3.71 54.93
C LEU A 50 -49.81 2.24 54.72
N VAL A 51 -48.94 1.45 54.07
CA VAL A 51 -49.07 -0.02 54.05
C VAL A 51 -48.45 -0.59 55.32
N ASP A 52 -49.26 -1.16 56.20
CA ASP A 52 -48.75 -1.90 57.36
C ASP A 52 -47.90 -3.10 56.88
N LEU A 53 -46.64 -3.14 57.31
CA LEU A 53 -45.64 -4.14 56.92
C LEU A 53 -46.09 -5.59 57.19
N ALA A 54 -47.03 -5.79 58.12
CA ALA A 54 -47.61 -7.11 58.40
C ALA A 54 -48.57 -7.60 57.30
N GLU A 55 -49.19 -6.69 56.55
CA GLU A 55 -50.19 -6.99 55.53
C GLU A 55 -49.62 -7.13 54.11
N THR A 56 -48.37 -6.69 53.90
CA THR A 56 -47.71 -6.73 52.59
C THR A 56 -47.67 -8.16 52.04
N PRO A 57 -47.94 -8.38 50.73
CA PRO A 57 -47.98 -9.73 50.15
C PRO A 57 -46.73 -10.56 50.41
N ALA A 58 -45.55 -9.93 50.45
CA ALA A 58 -44.29 -10.58 50.78
C ALA A 58 -44.27 -11.19 52.20
N PHE A 59 -44.82 -10.48 53.20
CA PHE A 59 -44.91 -10.98 54.58
C PHE A 59 -45.94 -12.11 54.71
N ARG A 60 -47.06 -12.03 53.98
CA ARG A 60 -48.07 -13.10 53.92
C ARG A 60 -47.49 -14.38 53.27
N CYS A 61 -46.84 -14.28 52.11
CA CYS A 61 -46.16 -15.41 51.47
C CYS A 61 -45.05 -16.03 52.35
N LEU A 62 -44.26 -15.23 53.07
CA LEU A 62 -43.24 -15.73 53.99
C LEU A 62 -43.84 -16.47 55.20
N ASN A 63 -45.00 -16.02 55.71
CA ASN A 63 -45.76 -16.74 56.74
C ASN A 63 -46.32 -18.07 56.22
N GLU A 64 -46.92 -18.08 55.03
CA GLU A 64 -47.49 -19.28 54.41
C GLU A 64 -46.40 -20.34 54.18
N LEU A 65 -45.25 -19.97 53.61
CA LEU A 65 -44.12 -20.87 53.38
C LEU A 65 -43.53 -21.46 54.68
N HIS A 66 -43.58 -20.71 55.79
CA HIS A 66 -43.23 -21.22 57.12
C HIS A 66 -44.30 -22.20 57.65
N SER A 67 -45.59 -21.88 57.51
CA SER A 67 -46.70 -22.74 57.94
C SER A 67 -46.76 -24.09 57.18
N MET A 68 -46.32 -24.10 55.91
CA MET A 68 -46.15 -25.32 55.12
C MET A 68 -44.89 -26.13 55.48
N GLY A 69 -44.14 -25.74 56.51
CA GLY A 69 -42.91 -26.42 56.97
C GLY A 69 -41.71 -26.31 56.03
N LYS A 70 -41.81 -25.57 54.91
CA LYS A 70 -40.76 -25.47 53.89
C LYS A 70 -39.64 -24.49 54.25
N LEU A 71 -39.84 -23.66 55.27
CA LEU A 71 -38.93 -22.58 55.65
C LEU A 71 -38.74 -22.55 57.17
N PRO A 72 -37.51 -22.74 57.71
CA PRO A 72 -37.29 -22.69 59.16
C PRO A 72 -37.49 -21.26 59.70
N GLY A 73 -38.05 -21.15 60.90
CA GLY A 73 -38.52 -19.87 61.47
C GLY A 73 -37.43 -18.80 61.62
N THR A 74 -36.19 -19.20 61.92
CA THR A 74 -35.02 -18.30 61.92
C THR A 74 -34.79 -17.65 60.56
N ARG A 75 -34.89 -18.41 59.47
CA ARG A 75 -34.71 -17.89 58.11
C ARG A 75 -35.89 -17.05 57.64
N MET A 76 -37.11 -17.34 58.09
CA MET A 76 -38.26 -16.45 57.89
C MET A 76 -38.01 -15.09 58.59
N ALA A 77 -37.53 -15.09 59.83
CA ALA A 77 -37.24 -13.87 60.57
C ALA A 77 -36.14 -13.03 59.90
N GLU A 78 -35.05 -13.65 59.42
CA GLU A 78 -34.02 -12.97 58.64
C GLU A 78 -34.55 -12.33 57.34
N LEU A 79 -35.42 -13.04 56.60
CA LEU A 79 -35.99 -12.54 55.35
C LEU A 79 -36.97 -11.39 55.59
N LYS A 80 -37.77 -11.47 56.65
CA LYS A 80 -38.63 -10.37 57.10
C LYS A 80 -37.81 -9.14 57.50
N ALA A 81 -36.75 -9.31 58.29
CA ALA A 81 -35.85 -8.22 58.69
C ALA A 81 -35.13 -7.57 57.50
N LYS A 82 -34.78 -8.35 56.47
CA LYS A 82 -34.23 -7.80 55.21
C LYS A 82 -35.27 -7.01 54.43
N TYR A 83 -36.51 -7.49 54.38
CA TYR A 83 -37.59 -6.79 53.69
C TYR A 83 -37.97 -5.48 54.39
N THR A 84 -37.99 -5.43 55.73
CA THR A 84 -38.22 -4.16 56.46
C THR A 84 -37.10 -3.16 56.20
N VAL A 85 -35.81 -3.57 56.28
CA VAL A 85 -34.68 -2.68 55.95
C VAL A 85 -34.78 -2.13 54.51
N LEU A 86 -35.27 -2.93 53.56
CA LEU A 86 -35.43 -2.52 52.17
C LEU A 86 -36.61 -1.54 52.00
N HIS A 87 -37.73 -1.79 52.68
CA HIS A 87 -38.87 -0.89 52.76
C HIS A 87 -38.49 0.45 53.41
N ASP A 88 -37.84 0.43 54.57
CA ASP A 88 -37.41 1.62 55.31
C ASP A 88 -36.43 2.45 54.47
N MET A 89 -35.56 1.80 53.69
CA MET A 89 -34.68 2.47 52.74
C MET A 89 -35.47 3.16 51.62
N VAL A 90 -36.48 2.52 51.02
CA VAL A 90 -37.35 3.14 50.00
C VAL A 90 -38.15 4.32 50.58
N VAL A 91 -38.68 4.20 51.80
CA VAL A 91 -39.36 5.32 52.47
C VAL A 91 -38.40 6.49 52.68
N SER A 92 -37.17 6.22 53.14
CA SER A 92 -36.16 7.27 53.35
C SER A 92 -35.72 7.97 52.05
N THR A 93 -35.65 7.24 50.93
CA THR A 93 -35.33 7.86 49.63
C THR A 93 -36.47 8.73 49.14
N GLN A 94 -37.73 8.28 49.25
CA GLN A 94 -38.92 9.10 48.93
C GLN A 94 -39.02 10.36 49.81
N GLU A 95 -38.68 10.27 51.11
CA GLU A 95 -38.60 11.43 51.99
C GLU A 95 -37.50 12.42 51.56
N SER A 96 -36.32 11.92 51.18
CA SER A 96 -35.24 12.76 50.66
C SER A 96 -35.63 13.46 49.35
N GLU A 97 -36.36 12.77 48.47
CA GLU A 97 -36.86 13.31 47.20
C GLU A 97 -37.87 14.44 47.43
N LEU A 98 -38.83 14.26 48.35
CA LEU A 98 -39.76 15.32 48.74
C LEU A 98 -39.06 16.53 49.36
N GLN A 99 -38.04 16.32 50.21
CA GLN A 99 -37.24 17.43 50.77
C GLN A 99 -36.48 18.19 49.68
N LEU A 100 -35.92 17.50 48.68
CA LEU A 100 -35.28 18.13 47.53
C LEU A 100 -36.30 18.91 46.67
N LEU A 101 -37.53 18.40 46.53
CA LEU A 101 -38.62 19.06 45.82
C LEU A 101 -39.12 20.33 46.55
N GLU A 102 -39.22 20.29 47.89
CA GLU A 102 -39.51 21.49 48.69
C GLU A 102 -38.38 22.53 48.61
N ASN A 103 -37.11 22.08 48.68
CA ASN A 103 -35.97 22.97 48.52
C ASN A 103 -35.94 23.60 47.12
N ALA A 104 -36.24 22.84 46.06
CA ALA A 104 -36.36 23.37 44.71
C ALA A 104 -37.47 24.44 44.59
N LYS A 105 -38.64 24.22 45.22
CA LYS A 105 -39.70 25.25 45.31
C LYS A 105 -39.23 26.51 46.03
N ARG A 106 -38.62 26.36 47.22
CA ARG A 106 -38.07 27.49 48.00
C ARG A 106 -37.01 28.29 47.24
N PHE A 107 -36.08 27.61 46.54
CA PHE A 107 -35.08 28.29 45.72
C PHE A 107 -35.70 28.97 44.50
N THR A 108 -36.75 28.38 43.89
CA THR A 108 -37.48 29.01 42.79
C THR A 108 -38.19 30.29 43.25
N GLU A 109 -38.82 30.29 44.44
CA GLU A 109 -39.40 31.48 45.04
C GLU A 109 -38.33 32.55 45.38
N GLN A 110 -37.18 32.15 45.92
CA GLN A 110 -36.06 33.06 46.18
C GLN A 110 -35.53 33.70 44.89
N ILE A 111 -35.39 32.92 43.80
CA ILE A 111 -34.99 33.42 42.48
C ILE A 111 -36.03 34.40 41.94
N GLN A 112 -37.33 34.12 42.09
CA GLN A 112 -38.40 35.05 41.69
C GLN A 112 -38.36 36.35 42.52
N GLN A 113 -38.11 36.28 43.83
CA GLN A 113 -37.95 37.46 44.68
C GLN A 113 -36.70 38.27 44.32
N GLN A 114 -35.58 37.61 43.99
CA GLN A 114 -34.36 38.28 43.52
C GLN A 114 -34.57 38.93 42.14
N LEU A 115 -35.29 38.29 41.22
CA LEU A 115 -35.67 38.87 39.93
C LEU A 115 -36.55 40.11 40.10
N ILE A 116 -37.53 40.08 41.01
CA ILE A 116 -38.36 41.26 41.31
C ILE A 116 -37.51 42.40 41.91
N ARG A 117 -36.54 42.10 42.78
CA ARG A 117 -35.62 43.12 43.33
C ARG A 117 -34.66 43.69 42.29
N LEU A 118 -34.16 42.88 41.36
CA LEU A 118 -33.37 43.35 40.21
C LEU A 118 -34.21 44.26 39.31
N GLN A 119 -35.43 43.83 38.98
CA GLN A 119 -36.34 44.61 38.14
C GLN A 119 -36.72 45.96 38.79
N GLN A 120 -36.88 45.99 40.12
CA GLN A 120 -37.06 47.24 40.89
C GLN A 120 -35.80 48.11 41.00
N ALA A 121 -34.60 47.56 40.76
CA ALA A 121 -33.35 48.32 40.70
C ALA A 121 -33.07 48.86 39.29
N ASP A 122 -33.49 48.13 38.25
CA ASP A 122 -33.47 48.56 36.85
C ASP A 122 -34.50 49.67 36.55
N ASP A 123 -35.65 49.66 37.24
CA ASP A 123 -36.66 50.73 37.21
C ASP A 123 -36.21 51.99 37.99
N PHE A 124 -35.06 52.56 37.59
CA PHE A 124 -34.60 53.85 38.10
C PHE A 124 -35.61 54.96 37.71
N PRO A 125 -36.04 55.85 38.62
CA PRO A 125 -37.11 56.80 38.31
C PRO A 125 -36.72 57.80 37.21
N ASN A 126 -37.20 57.58 35.99
CA ASN A 126 -37.07 58.47 34.84
C ASN A 126 -37.97 59.73 34.95
N ALA A 127 -38.00 60.34 36.13
CA ALA A 127 -38.66 61.61 36.40
C ALA A 127 -37.61 62.71 36.60
N PHE A 128 -37.68 63.76 35.77
CA PHE A 128 -36.83 64.95 35.77
C PHE A 128 -35.42 64.78 35.17
N SER A 129 -35.33 64.84 33.84
CA SER A 129 -34.08 65.02 33.09
C SER A 129 -33.49 66.42 33.30
N THR A 130 -32.93 66.70 34.47
CA THR A 130 -32.05 67.86 34.68
C THR A 130 -30.69 67.61 34.02
N GLU A 131 -29.94 68.67 33.70
CA GLU A 131 -28.61 68.54 33.07
C GLU A 131 -27.64 67.72 33.94
N VAL A 132 -27.79 67.80 35.27
CA VAL A 132 -27.06 66.97 36.24
C VAL A 132 -27.30 65.48 35.99
N CYS A 133 -28.52 65.05 35.66
CA CYS A 133 -28.80 63.65 35.33
C CYS A 133 -28.10 63.20 34.03
N LYS A 134 -28.08 64.05 33.00
CA LYS A 134 -27.39 63.74 31.72
C LYS A 134 -25.87 63.68 31.89
N LEU A 135 -25.29 64.60 32.66
CA LEU A 135 -23.86 64.57 33.00
C LEU A 135 -23.52 63.35 33.87
N ARG A 136 -24.42 62.93 34.76
CA ARG A 136 -24.24 61.74 35.59
C ARG A 136 -24.37 60.44 34.78
N GLU A 137 -25.27 60.37 33.79
CA GLU A 137 -25.30 59.28 32.80
C GLU A 137 -24.01 59.21 31.98
N GLN A 138 -23.50 60.35 31.48
CA GLN A 138 -22.26 60.38 30.72
C GLN A 138 -21.06 59.97 31.58
N LEU A 139 -20.98 60.45 32.82
CA LEU A 139 -19.94 60.05 33.77
C LEU A 139 -20.03 58.55 34.10
N LEU A 140 -21.24 58.01 34.31
CA LEU A 140 -21.43 56.57 34.55
C LEU A 140 -21.04 55.73 33.32
N LYS A 141 -21.36 56.19 32.10
CA LYS A 141 -20.93 55.54 30.85
C LYS A 141 -19.42 55.51 30.73
N TYR A 142 -18.74 56.64 30.89
CA TYR A 142 -17.28 56.69 30.86
C TYR A 142 -16.62 55.89 31.99
N GLN A 143 -17.25 55.82 33.16
CA GLN A 143 -16.75 55.02 34.29
C GLN A 143 -16.93 53.52 34.05
N ASN A 144 -18.03 53.10 33.42
CA ASN A 144 -18.25 51.72 32.99
C ASN A 144 -17.32 51.33 31.83
N GLU A 145 -17.10 52.22 30.86
CA GLU A 145 -16.11 52.02 29.78
C GLU A 145 -14.68 51.92 30.33
N PHE A 146 -14.32 52.78 31.29
CA PHE A 146 -13.04 52.71 32.00
C PHE A 146 -12.86 51.37 32.72
N ASN A 147 -13.85 50.93 33.51
CA ASN A 147 -13.80 49.65 34.21
C ASN A 147 -13.68 48.47 33.22
N ALA A 148 -14.44 48.48 32.12
CA ALA A 148 -14.36 47.44 31.09
C ALA A 148 -13.01 47.43 30.34
N VAL A 149 -12.34 48.58 30.21
CA VAL A 149 -10.96 48.65 29.70
C VAL A 149 -9.97 48.12 30.73
N GLN A 150 -10.16 48.45 32.02
CA GLN A 150 -9.30 47.99 33.11
C GLN A 150 -9.39 46.46 33.31
N GLU A 151 -10.58 45.86 33.23
CA GLU A 151 -10.79 44.41 33.23
C GLU A 151 -10.09 43.72 32.05
N ARG A 152 -10.16 44.33 30.85
CA ARG A 152 -9.43 43.83 29.66
C ARG A 152 -7.91 43.95 29.85
N GLU A 153 -7.43 45.00 30.50
CA GLU A 153 -6.02 45.15 30.84
C GLU A 153 -5.58 44.05 31.81
N TYR A 154 -6.30 43.83 32.91
CA TYR A 154 -6.03 42.74 33.85
C TYR A 154 -6.07 41.36 33.17
N HIS A 155 -7.04 41.10 32.30
CA HIS A 155 -7.11 39.84 31.56
C HIS A 155 -5.93 39.65 30.60
N ASN A 156 -5.50 40.72 29.92
CA ASN A 156 -4.32 40.70 29.05
C ASN A 156 -3.01 40.55 29.84
N GLN A 157 -2.88 41.20 30.99
CA GLN A 157 -1.73 41.03 31.89
C GLN A 157 -1.66 39.59 32.45
N TYR A 158 -2.79 39.03 32.88
CA TYR A 158 -2.86 37.63 33.32
C TYR A 158 -2.45 36.66 32.19
N ARG A 159 -3.01 36.84 31.00
CA ARG A 159 -2.68 36.04 29.82
C ARG A 159 -1.20 36.19 29.40
N LEU A 160 -0.64 37.40 29.50
CA LEU A 160 0.78 37.63 29.25
C LEU A 160 1.65 36.88 30.26
N ASN A 161 1.29 36.91 31.54
CA ASN A 161 1.99 36.18 32.59
C ASN A 161 1.96 34.66 32.34
N SER A 162 0.78 34.07 32.06
CA SER A 162 0.66 32.66 31.70
C SER A 162 1.53 32.29 30.49
N LEU A 163 1.52 33.11 29.43
CA LEU A 163 2.36 32.90 28.24
C LEU A 163 3.86 33.06 28.54
N THR A 164 4.26 33.91 29.49
CA THR A 164 5.66 34.00 29.93
C THR A 164 6.09 32.82 30.81
N GLU A 165 5.18 32.25 31.60
CA GLU A 165 5.40 31.03 32.38
C GLU A 165 5.51 29.81 31.46
N GLU A 166 4.59 29.64 30.50
CA GLU A 166 4.68 28.64 29.44
C GLU A 166 6.00 28.77 28.66
N ARG A 167 6.38 29.99 28.25
CA ARG A 167 7.69 30.25 27.61
C ARG A 167 8.86 29.86 28.51
N SER A 168 8.79 30.12 29.83
CA SER A 168 9.84 29.74 30.78
C SER A 168 9.95 28.23 30.94
N LEU A 169 8.82 27.52 30.96
CA LEU A 169 8.76 26.06 31.00
C LEU A 169 9.32 25.46 29.72
N ILE A 170 8.88 25.94 28.54
CA ILE A 170 9.37 25.50 27.24
C ILE A 170 10.88 25.74 27.10
N LEU A 171 11.42 26.88 27.58
CA LEU A 171 12.86 27.13 27.58
C LEU A 171 13.63 26.15 28.50
N LYS A 172 13.09 25.86 29.70
CA LYS A 172 13.66 24.85 30.62
C LYS A 172 13.54 23.42 30.09
N GLU A 173 12.56 23.13 29.24
CA GLU A 173 12.47 21.87 28.51
C GLU A 173 13.47 21.83 27.35
N PHE A 174 13.68 22.94 26.65
CA PHE A 174 14.67 23.07 25.58
C PHE A 174 16.10 22.86 26.09
N GLU A 175 16.43 23.39 27.28
CA GLU A 175 17.72 23.16 27.96
C GLU A 175 17.90 21.71 28.45
N LYS A 176 16.83 20.92 28.57
CA LYS A 176 16.88 19.49 28.91
C LYS A 176 17.04 18.57 27.69
N ILE A 177 17.02 19.10 26.47
CA ILE A 177 17.21 18.30 25.25
C ILE A 177 18.69 17.90 25.12
N PRO A 178 19.04 16.60 25.13
CA PRO A 178 20.42 16.16 24.92
C PRO A 178 20.92 16.53 23.52
N LYS A 179 22.23 16.81 23.38
CA LYS A 179 22.86 17.21 22.12
C LYS A 179 22.50 16.24 20.97
N PRO A 180 22.33 16.73 19.72
CA PRO A 180 21.67 15.98 18.64
C PRO A 180 22.26 14.58 18.34
N GLY A 181 23.56 14.37 18.55
CA GLY A 181 24.20 13.06 18.35
C GLY A 181 23.74 11.94 19.31
N GLU A 182 23.24 12.27 20.51
CA GLU A 182 22.68 11.28 21.43
C GLU A 182 21.22 10.97 21.12
N MET A 183 20.45 11.97 20.68
CA MET A 183 19.09 11.77 20.17
C MET A 183 19.10 10.94 18.88
N GLU A 184 20.06 11.13 17.98
CA GLU A 184 20.22 10.23 16.83
C GLU A 184 20.54 8.80 17.25
N LYS A 185 21.46 8.57 18.20
CA LYS A 185 21.78 7.22 18.68
C LYS A 185 20.57 6.54 19.34
N LYS A 186 19.83 7.25 20.21
CA LYS A 186 18.61 6.73 20.83
C LYS A 186 17.50 6.50 19.81
N MET A 187 17.31 7.40 18.84
CA MET A 187 16.33 7.20 17.76
C MET A 187 16.73 6.04 16.85
N ARG A 188 18.02 5.81 16.60
CA ARG A 188 18.51 4.68 15.80
C ARG A 188 18.31 3.35 16.53
N ALA A 189 18.70 3.26 17.80
CA ALA A 189 18.45 2.09 18.65
C ALA A 189 16.95 1.80 18.83
N MET A 190 16.11 2.82 19.00
CA MET A 190 14.65 2.64 19.06
C MET A 190 14.09 2.21 17.70
N LYS A 191 14.61 2.72 16.58
CA LYS A 191 14.21 2.24 15.25
C LYS A 191 14.59 0.77 15.05
N GLU A 192 15.85 0.43 15.32
CA GLU A 192 16.38 -0.95 15.28
C GLU A 192 15.52 -1.89 16.14
N SER A 193 15.23 -1.52 17.39
CA SER A 193 14.34 -2.28 18.29
C SER A 193 12.90 -2.38 17.75
N THR A 194 12.34 -1.33 17.14
CA THR A 194 11.01 -1.43 16.49
C THR A 194 11.05 -2.26 15.20
N GLU A 195 12.18 -2.33 14.50
CA GLU A 195 12.40 -3.19 13.34
C GLU A 195 12.52 -4.66 13.76
N GLU A 196 13.20 -4.93 14.88
CA GLU A 196 13.30 -6.25 15.53
C GLU A 196 11.93 -6.73 16.01
N LEU A 197 11.20 -5.92 16.78
CA LEU A 197 9.81 -6.23 17.18
C LEU A 197 8.88 -6.42 15.97
N ARG A 198 9.09 -5.70 14.86
CA ARG A 198 8.35 -5.95 13.61
C ARG A 198 8.71 -7.30 12.98
N LYS A 199 9.99 -7.68 12.96
CA LYS A 199 10.46 -9.00 12.48
C LYS A 199 9.90 -10.12 13.35
N GLU A 200 9.91 -9.98 14.68
CA GLU A 200 9.31 -10.92 15.62
C GLU A 200 7.79 -11.04 15.42
N VAL A 201 7.07 -9.92 15.27
CA VAL A 201 5.62 -9.94 14.99
C VAL A 201 5.32 -10.60 13.64
N ILE A 202 6.17 -10.45 12.62
CA ILE A 202 6.05 -11.14 11.34
C ILE A 202 6.32 -12.64 11.51
N GLN A 203 7.37 -13.03 12.24
CA GLN A 203 7.67 -14.44 12.55
C GLN A 203 6.54 -15.09 13.35
N LYS A 204 6.03 -14.45 14.41
CA LYS A 204 4.91 -14.95 15.21
C LYS A 204 3.61 -15.05 14.39
N LYS A 205 3.36 -14.13 13.46
CA LYS A 205 2.23 -14.26 12.52
C LYS A 205 2.41 -15.43 11.55
N GLN A 206 3.65 -15.71 11.12
CA GLN A 206 3.94 -16.86 10.27
C GLN A 206 3.83 -18.18 11.05
N GLU A 207 4.32 -18.25 12.28
CA GLU A 207 4.12 -19.39 13.20
C GLU A 207 2.62 -19.65 13.44
N ILE A 208 1.83 -18.62 13.76
CA ILE A 208 0.36 -18.74 13.93
C ILE A 208 -0.31 -19.24 12.64
N LYS A 209 0.17 -18.83 11.47
CA LYS A 209 -0.37 -19.32 10.19
C LYS A 209 -0.03 -20.80 10.00
N ASN A 210 1.23 -21.19 10.17
CA ASN A 210 1.67 -22.58 10.06
C ASN A 210 0.91 -23.49 11.05
N LEU A 211 0.80 -23.07 12.32
CA LEU A 211 0.04 -23.80 13.35
C LEU A 211 -1.45 -23.93 13.02
N ARG A 212 -2.07 -22.94 12.36
CA ARG A 212 -3.46 -23.04 11.86
C ARG A 212 -3.58 -24.02 10.70
N GLU A 213 -2.60 -24.07 9.81
CA GLU A 213 -2.55 -25.02 8.70
C GLU A 213 -2.29 -26.46 9.21
N ASP A 214 -1.46 -26.62 10.25
CA ASP A 214 -1.25 -27.88 10.96
C ASP A 214 -2.50 -28.34 11.73
N VAL A 215 -3.19 -27.45 12.44
CA VAL A 215 -4.47 -27.77 13.08
C VAL A 215 -5.51 -28.18 12.02
N ALA A 216 -5.58 -27.48 10.88
CA ALA A 216 -6.50 -27.83 9.80
C ALA A 216 -6.15 -29.16 9.11
N SER A 217 -4.88 -29.51 8.99
CA SER A 217 -4.44 -30.80 8.43
C SER A 217 -4.69 -31.95 9.42
N LYS A 218 -4.41 -31.75 10.71
CA LYS A 218 -4.76 -32.66 11.82
C LYS A 218 -6.27 -32.88 11.88
N GLN A 219 -7.09 -31.82 11.80
CA GLN A 219 -8.55 -31.94 11.79
C GLN A 219 -9.04 -32.78 10.60
N LYS A 220 -8.43 -32.62 9.42
CA LYS A 220 -8.73 -33.45 8.22
C LYS A 220 -8.27 -34.91 8.37
N GLN A 221 -7.20 -35.18 9.11
CA GLN A 221 -6.78 -36.55 9.45
C GLN A 221 -7.77 -37.17 10.46
N LEU A 222 -8.12 -36.46 11.52
CA LEU A 222 -9.05 -36.91 12.54
C LEU A 222 -10.45 -37.24 11.96
N VAL A 223 -10.93 -36.46 10.99
CA VAL A 223 -12.19 -36.76 10.26
C VAL A 223 -12.07 -37.99 9.35
N LYS A 224 -10.88 -38.33 8.85
CA LYS A 224 -10.67 -39.60 8.12
C LYS A 224 -10.61 -40.78 9.07
N GLU A 225 -9.84 -40.67 10.15
CA GLU A 225 -9.73 -41.67 11.21
C GLU A 225 -11.09 -41.95 11.86
N GLN A 226 -11.95 -40.93 12.02
CA GLN A 226 -13.35 -41.10 12.47
C GLN A 226 -14.19 -41.89 11.48
N LYS A 227 -14.07 -41.64 10.17
CA LYS A 227 -14.79 -42.42 9.14
C LYS A 227 -14.30 -43.86 9.05
N GLU A 228 -12.99 -44.06 9.09
CA GLU A 228 -12.38 -45.40 9.13
C GLU A 228 -12.80 -46.16 10.40
N LEU A 229 -12.96 -45.47 11.53
CA LEU A 229 -13.51 -46.04 12.77
C LEU A 229 -15.01 -46.36 12.67
N GLU A 230 -15.81 -45.51 12.03
CA GLU A 230 -17.23 -45.76 11.74
C GLU A 230 -17.41 -46.99 10.83
N GLU A 231 -16.63 -47.08 9.75
CA GLU A 231 -16.61 -48.24 8.83
C GLU A 231 -16.20 -49.54 9.56
N LEU A 232 -15.22 -49.48 10.47
CA LEU A 232 -14.81 -50.62 11.30
C LEU A 232 -15.87 -51.01 12.35
N LEU A 233 -16.60 -50.04 12.89
CA LEU A 233 -17.71 -50.28 13.82
C LEU A 233 -18.91 -50.93 13.11
N GLU A 234 -19.25 -50.50 11.89
CA GLU A 234 -20.25 -51.16 11.05
C GLU A 234 -19.87 -52.62 10.74
N PHE A 235 -18.59 -52.87 10.42
CA PHE A 235 -18.07 -54.23 10.24
C PHE A 235 -18.18 -55.08 11.52
N GLN A 236 -17.95 -54.48 12.69
CA GLN A 236 -18.08 -55.16 13.99
C GLN A 236 -19.55 -55.46 14.38
N VAL A 237 -20.51 -54.66 13.89
CA VAL A 237 -21.95 -54.94 14.05
C VAL A 237 -22.37 -56.10 13.15
N GLY A 238 -21.98 -56.10 11.87
CA GLY A 238 -22.27 -57.21 10.95
C GLY A 238 -21.76 -58.57 11.47
N LEU A 239 -20.52 -58.61 11.98
CA LEU A 239 -19.92 -59.81 12.57
C LEU A 239 -20.61 -60.30 13.87
N LYS A 240 -21.43 -59.47 14.54
CA LYS A 240 -22.26 -59.90 15.68
C LYS A 240 -23.60 -60.48 15.23
N ASP A 241 -24.18 -59.93 14.17
CA ASP A 241 -25.47 -60.39 13.64
C ASP A 241 -25.35 -61.77 12.96
N ASP A 242 -24.25 -62.03 12.25
CA ASP A 242 -23.97 -63.32 11.60
C ASP A 242 -23.94 -64.51 12.59
N VAL A 243 -23.47 -64.29 13.83
CA VAL A 243 -23.37 -65.33 14.87
C VAL A 243 -24.75 -65.76 15.39
N VAL A 244 -25.74 -64.86 15.35
CA VAL A 244 -27.11 -65.12 15.82
C VAL A 244 -27.96 -65.77 14.72
N HIS A 245 -27.68 -65.47 13.46
CA HIS A 245 -28.56 -65.83 12.33
C HIS A 245 -28.54 -67.33 11.95
N HIS A 246 -27.49 -68.08 12.31
CA HIS A 246 -27.35 -69.50 11.93
C HIS A 246 -28.27 -70.50 12.66
N GLN A 247 -29.20 -70.06 13.52
CA GLN A 247 -30.07 -70.97 14.30
C GLN A 247 -31.56 -71.05 13.86
N THR A 248 -32.06 -70.24 12.91
CA THR A 248 -33.52 -70.11 12.65
C THR A 248 -33.98 -70.13 11.18
N VAL A 249 -33.21 -70.76 10.29
CA VAL A 249 -33.26 -70.61 8.82
C VAL A 249 -34.61 -70.79 8.09
N PRO A 250 -35.48 -71.80 8.31
CA PRO A 250 -36.45 -72.19 7.27
C PRO A 250 -37.73 -71.33 7.07
N VAL A 251 -38.10 -70.43 7.99
CA VAL A 251 -39.45 -69.78 7.98
C VAL A 251 -39.41 -68.27 7.69
N GLN A 252 -38.26 -67.61 7.87
CA GLN A 252 -38.15 -66.15 7.74
C GLN A 252 -37.97 -65.66 6.29
N ILE A 253 -37.43 -66.53 5.41
CA ILE A 253 -37.09 -66.24 4.00
C ILE A 253 -38.26 -65.58 3.24
N ALA A 254 -39.49 -66.04 3.44
CA ALA A 254 -40.66 -65.50 2.74
C ALA A 254 -40.99 -64.04 3.09
N LYS A 255 -40.70 -63.59 4.33
CA LYS A 255 -41.01 -62.23 4.80
C LYS A 255 -39.88 -61.22 4.52
N GLU A 256 -38.66 -61.69 4.31
CA GLU A 256 -37.54 -60.82 3.97
C GLU A 256 -37.52 -60.43 2.49
N ILE A 257 -37.98 -61.32 1.60
CA ILE A 257 -38.16 -61.02 0.18
C ILE A 257 -39.08 -59.81 -0.03
N GLU A 258 -40.22 -59.72 0.69
CA GLU A 258 -41.10 -58.54 0.62
C GLU A 258 -40.44 -57.26 1.13
N LYS A 259 -39.65 -57.33 2.22
CA LYS A 259 -38.91 -56.17 2.73
C LYS A 259 -37.82 -55.71 1.77
N MET A 260 -37.13 -56.64 1.10
CA MET A 260 -36.11 -56.34 0.10
C MET A 260 -36.71 -55.68 -1.15
N ILE A 261 -37.90 -56.12 -1.59
CA ILE A 261 -38.62 -55.48 -2.71
C ILE A 261 -39.01 -54.03 -2.36
N ARG A 262 -39.48 -53.76 -1.13
CA ARG A 262 -39.81 -52.38 -0.69
C ARG A 262 -38.56 -51.50 -0.62
N LYS A 263 -37.45 -52.00 -0.03
CA LYS A 263 -36.16 -51.29 -0.02
C LYS A 263 -35.64 -51.01 -1.44
N LYS A 264 -35.78 -51.94 -2.39
CA LYS A 264 -35.41 -51.74 -3.79
C LYS A 264 -36.18 -50.57 -4.41
N ILE A 265 -37.51 -50.52 -4.24
CA ILE A 265 -38.36 -49.45 -4.77
C ILE A 265 -38.02 -48.09 -4.13
N GLU A 266 -37.70 -48.04 -2.84
CA GLU A 266 -37.24 -46.80 -2.18
C GLU A 266 -35.87 -46.33 -2.69
N MET A 267 -34.95 -47.26 -2.94
CA MET A 267 -33.64 -46.94 -3.53
C MET A 267 -33.76 -46.52 -5.00
N GLU A 268 -34.62 -47.14 -5.80
CA GLU A 268 -34.92 -46.72 -7.18
C GLU A 268 -35.52 -45.31 -7.22
N LYS A 269 -36.43 -44.97 -6.29
CA LYS A 269 -36.93 -43.60 -6.14
C LYS A 269 -35.82 -42.61 -5.79
N LYS A 270 -34.97 -42.92 -4.81
CA LYS A 270 -33.80 -42.07 -4.48
C LYS A 270 -32.85 -41.90 -5.67
N ASN A 271 -32.62 -42.96 -6.44
CA ASN A 271 -31.80 -42.90 -7.65
C ASN A 271 -32.43 -41.99 -8.71
N SER A 272 -33.76 -42.04 -8.90
CA SER A 272 -34.47 -41.14 -9.82
C SER A 272 -34.42 -39.66 -9.40
N VAL A 273 -34.39 -39.37 -8.09
CA VAL A 273 -34.18 -38.00 -7.57
C VAL A 273 -32.74 -37.55 -7.82
N LEU A 274 -31.75 -38.40 -7.53
CA LEU A 274 -30.33 -38.11 -7.82
C LEU A 274 -30.07 -37.93 -9.32
N GLU A 275 -30.71 -38.71 -10.19
CA GLU A 275 -30.64 -38.51 -11.65
C GLU A 275 -31.28 -37.19 -12.11
N TYR A 276 -32.29 -36.70 -11.38
CA TYR A 276 -32.90 -35.39 -11.63
C TYR A 276 -31.98 -34.25 -11.14
N GLU A 277 -31.45 -34.34 -9.93
CA GLU A 277 -30.46 -33.39 -9.38
C GLU A 277 -29.20 -33.31 -10.27
N VAL A 278 -28.69 -34.44 -10.76
CA VAL A 278 -27.56 -34.49 -11.71
C VAL A 278 -27.92 -33.81 -13.05
N LYS A 279 -29.17 -33.93 -13.54
CA LYS A 279 -29.62 -33.21 -14.74
C LYS A 279 -29.71 -31.71 -14.49
N GLU A 280 -30.30 -31.27 -13.39
CA GLU A 280 -30.35 -29.84 -13.04
C GLU A 280 -28.96 -29.24 -12.84
N LEU A 281 -28.04 -29.95 -12.17
CA LEU A 281 -26.64 -29.53 -12.04
C LEU A 281 -25.96 -29.43 -13.41
N ASN A 282 -26.16 -30.40 -14.32
CA ASN A 282 -25.57 -30.39 -15.65
C ASN A 282 -26.16 -29.28 -16.55
N GLU A 283 -27.46 -28.96 -16.41
CA GLU A 283 -28.06 -27.78 -17.03
C GLU A 283 -27.53 -26.47 -16.44
N SER A 284 -27.31 -26.40 -15.13
CA SER A 284 -26.69 -25.25 -14.48
C SER A 284 -25.25 -25.04 -14.97
N LEU A 285 -24.50 -26.14 -15.17
CA LEU A 285 -23.14 -26.13 -15.68
C LEU A 285 -23.10 -25.58 -17.11
N LYS A 286 -23.97 -26.06 -18.01
CA LYS A 286 -24.11 -25.50 -19.36
C LYS A 286 -24.51 -24.02 -19.36
N LYS A 287 -25.39 -23.58 -18.45
CA LYS A 287 -25.74 -22.17 -18.28
C LYS A 287 -24.53 -21.34 -17.82
N PHE A 288 -23.64 -21.90 -17.01
CA PHE A 288 -22.37 -21.26 -16.62
C PHE A 288 -21.32 -21.27 -17.75
N GLU A 289 -21.14 -22.38 -18.47
CA GLU A 289 -20.24 -22.45 -19.64
C GLU A 289 -20.63 -21.42 -20.71
N ASN A 290 -21.92 -21.30 -21.03
CA ASN A 290 -22.42 -20.28 -21.95
C ASN A 290 -22.13 -18.84 -21.47
N LYS A 291 -22.24 -18.58 -20.16
CA LYS A 291 -21.87 -17.27 -19.58
C LYS A 291 -20.37 -17.02 -19.65
N VAL A 292 -19.54 -18.03 -19.40
CA VAL A 292 -18.08 -17.92 -19.52
C VAL A 292 -17.68 -17.63 -20.97
N ASN A 293 -18.29 -18.30 -21.94
CA ASN A 293 -18.03 -18.05 -23.36
C ASN A 293 -18.43 -16.62 -23.76
N ALA A 294 -19.61 -16.15 -23.36
CA ALA A 294 -20.03 -14.76 -23.61
C ALA A 294 -19.09 -13.74 -22.97
N LEU A 295 -18.62 -13.96 -21.73
CA LEU A 295 -17.63 -13.10 -21.07
C LEU A 295 -16.26 -13.12 -21.76
N VAL A 296 -15.88 -14.23 -22.40
CA VAL A 296 -14.64 -14.31 -23.22
C VAL A 296 -14.79 -13.50 -24.50
N GLU A 297 -15.95 -13.59 -25.18
CA GLU A 297 -16.25 -12.79 -26.37
C GLU A 297 -16.27 -11.29 -26.05
N GLU A 298 -16.98 -10.87 -24.98
CA GLU A 298 -16.97 -9.48 -24.49
C GLU A 298 -15.55 -8.99 -24.18
N LYS A 299 -14.75 -9.81 -23.51
CA LYS A 299 -13.36 -9.47 -23.16
C LYS A 299 -12.47 -9.36 -24.41
N ASP A 300 -12.69 -10.15 -25.44
CA ASP A 300 -11.95 -10.06 -26.70
C ASP A 300 -12.38 -8.84 -27.54
N ASP A 301 -13.65 -8.45 -27.50
CA ASP A 301 -14.12 -7.20 -28.12
C ASP A 301 -13.61 -5.96 -27.38
N VAL A 302 -13.60 -5.96 -26.05
CA VAL A 302 -12.97 -4.89 -25.25
C VAL A 302 -11.46 -4.78 -25.53
N MET A 303 -10.75 -5.90 -25.77
CA MET A 303 -9.35 -5.82 -26.20
C MET A 303 -9.19 -5.14 -27.57
N LYS A 304 -10.02 -5.49 -28.57
CA LYS A 304 -10.03 -4.83 -29.89
C LYS A 304 -10.33 -3.34 -29.76
N GLU A 305 -11.28 -2.95 -28.91
CA GLU A 305 -11.55 -1.54 -28.63
C GLU A 305 -10.32 -0.84 -28.04
N VAL A 306 -9.68 -1.41 -27.01
CA VAL A 306 -8.48 -0.84 -26.39
C VAL A 306 -7.33 -0.69 -27.38
N GLU A 307 -7.13 -1.66 -28.27
CA GLU A 307 -6.14 -1.58 -29.36
C GLU A 307 -6.47 -0.47 -30.36
N SER A 308 -7.73 -0.33 -30.77
CA SER A 308 -8.18 0.76 -31.64
C SER A 308 -7.97 2.14 -31.01
N LYS A 309 -8.24 2.28 -29.70
CA LYS A 309 -8.02 3.54 -28.95
C LYS A 309 -6.53 3.84 -28.79
N ARG A 310 -5.68 2.83 -28.58
CA ARG A 310 -4.21 2.99 -28.55
C ARG A 310 -3.67 3.47 -29.89
N ALA A 311 -4.10 2.88 -31.00
CA ALA A 311 -3.70 3.31 -32.34
C ALA A 311 -4.14 4.77 -32.62
N LEU A 312 -5.36 5.14 -32.23
CA LEU A 312 -5.85 6.53 -32.34
C LEU A 312 -5.03 7.50 -31.48
N LEU A 313 -4.68 7.12 -30.25
CA LEU A 313 -3.86 7.93 -29.36
C LEU A 313 -2.47 8.16 -29.94
N GLU A 314 -1.83 7.12 -30.47
CA GLU A 314 -0.52 7.21 -31.12
C GLU A 314 -0.54 8.11 -32.39
N VAL A 315 -1.65 8.11 -33.14
CA VAL A 315 -1.87 9.10 -34.23
C VAL A 315 -1.99 10.52 -33.67
N LYS A 316 -2.71 10.74 -32.57
CA LYS A 316 -2.83 12.06 -31.94
C LYS A 316 -1.53 12.56 -31.31
N GLU A 317 -0.68 11.69 -30.78
CA GLU A 317 0.66 12.04 -30.33
C GLU A 317 1.57 12.45 -31.50
N ARG A 318 1.47 11.78 -32.65
CA ARG A 318 2.17 12.19 -33.88
C ARG A 318 1.67 13.55 -34.39
N GLU A 319 0.36 13.78 -34.45
CA GLU A 319 -0.21 15.09 -34.80
C GLU A 319 0.27 16.20 -33.84
N TYR A 320 0.22 15.96 -32.53
CA TYR A 320 0.68 16.91 -31.52
C TYR A 320 2.18 17.22 -31.66
N SER A 321 3.00 16.20 -31.94
CA SER A 321 4.44 16.34 -32.19
C SER A 321 4.73 17.16 -33.47
N GLN A 322 3.89 17.04 -34.50
CA GLN A 322 3.98 17.87 -35.71
C GLN A 322 3.58 19.32 -35.42
N MET A 323 2.50 19.54 -34.66
CA MET A 323 2.06 20.87 -34.25
C MET A 323 3.09 21.60 -33.37
N LEU A 324 3.80 20.88 -32.49
CA LEU A 324 4.92 21.44 -31.72
C LEU A 324 6.06 21.90 -32.63
N LYS A 325 6.47 21.09 -33.61
CA LYS A 325 7.52 21.48 -34.58
C LYS A 325 7.11 22.69 -35.42
N LEU A 326 5.84 22.76 -35.85
CA LEU A 326 5.32 23.94 -36.54
C LEU A 326 5.35 25.18 -35.62
N LEU A 327 5.01 25.03 -34.35
CA LEU A 327 5.09 26.12 -33.36
C LEU A 327 6.53 26.59 -33.12
N GLU A 328 7.50 25.69 -33.05
CA GLU A 328 8.93 26.01 -32.98
C GLU A 328 9.40 26.78 -34.23
N LEU A 329 9.09 26.29 -35.43
CA LEU A 329 9.38 26.99 -36.69
C LEU A 329 8.72 28.38 -36.75
N THR A 330 7.49 28.54 -36.25
CA THR A 330 6.86 29.87 -36.20
C THR A 330 7.58 30.83 -35.24
N LYS A 331 8.05 30.35 -34.08
CA LYS A 331 8.85 31.16 -33.14
C LYS A 331 10.19 31.58 -33.74
N GLU A 332 10.85 30.69 -34.47
CA GLU A 332 12.07 31.01 -35.21
C GLU A 332 11.80 32.09 -36.27
N SER A 333 10.73 31.95 -37.05
CA SER A 333 10.33 32.96 -38.05
C SER A 333 9.94 34.32 -37.44
N GLU A 334 9.32 34.31 -36.26
CA GLU A 334 9.02 35.54 -35.49
C GLU A 334 10.30 36.19 -34.97
N ALA A 335 11.25 35.40 -34.45
CA ALA A 335 12.55 35.90 -34.01
C ALA A 335 13.35 36.50 -35.18
N SER A 336 13.36 35.86 -36.36
CA SER A 336 13.93 36.43 -37.59
C SER A 336 13.24 37.74 -37.98
N SER A 337 11.91 37.78 -37.98
CA SER A 337 11.13 38.99 -38.30
C SER A 337 11.40 40.14 -37.32
N LEU A 338 11.60 39.83 -36.04
CA LEU A 338 11.98 40.82 -35.01
C LEU A 338 13.41 41.33 -35.20
N ALA A 339 14.34 40.46 -35.61
CA ALA A 339 15.72 40.84 -35.95
C ALA A 339 15.75 41.76 -37.19
N GLU A 340 15.02 41.41 -38.25
CA GLU A 340 14.84 42.25 -39.44
C GLU A 340 14.21 43.60 -39.09
N ARG A 341 13.17 43.64 -38.24
CA ARG A 341 12.60 44.89 -37.75
C ARG A 341 13.64 45.72 -36.99
N GLY A 342 14.46 45.10 -36.15
CA GLY A 342 15.55 45.77 -35.44
C GLY A 342 16.60 46.38 -36.39
N MET A 343 16.94 45.67 -37.47
CA MET A 343 17.81 46.20 -38.54
C MET A 343 17.16 47.37 -39.29
N LEU A 344 15.87 47.26 -39.62
CA LEU A 344 15.12 48.34 -40.28
C LEU A 344 14.98 49.58 -39.40
N ASP A 345 14.76 49.42 -38.09
CA ASP A 345 14.74 50.52 -37.11
C ASP A 345 16.12 51.19 -36.99
N LEU A 346 17.21 50.41 -37.03
CA LEU A 346 18.58 50.95 -37.04
C LEU A 346 18.86 51.74 -38.33
N ASN A 347 18.47 51.18 -39.48
CA ASN A 347 18.59 51.85 -40.78
C ASN A 347 17.75 53.13 -40.84
N LEU A 348 16.53 53.12 -40.30
CA LEU A 348 15.66 54.29 -40.21
C LEU A 348 16.29 55.38 -39.33
N ARG A 349 16.88 55.01 -38.19
CA ARG A 349 17.64 55.95 -37.34
C ARG A 349 18.82 56.56 -38.09
N ASN A 350 19.60 55.75 -38.82
CA ASN A 350 20.69 56.24 -39.66
C ASN A 350 20.17 57.23 -40.72
N CYS A 351 19.11 56.90 -41.46
CA CYS A 351 18.51 57.82 -42.43
C CYS A 351 17.95 59.11 -41.80
N ILE A 352 17.48 59.07 -40.54
CA ILE A 352 17.06 60.28 -39.80
C ILE A 352 18.27 61.13 -39.43
N ILE A 353 19.37 60.52 -38.98
CA ILE A 353 20.65 61.19 -38.69
C ILE A 353 21.20 61.82 -39.98
N ASP A 354 21.23 61.09 -41.09
CA ASP A 354 21.69 61.59 -42.39
C ASP A 354 20.81 62.76 -42.88
N LYS A 355 19.49 62.64 -42.76
CA LYS A 355 18.55 63.75 -43.07
C LYS A 355 18.83 64.98 -42.21
N GLN A 356 19.19 64.81 -40.94
CA GLN A 356 19.55 65.91 -40.05
C GLN A 356 20.90 66.52 -40.43
N ASN A 357 21.91 65.71 -40.73
CA ASN A 357 23.21 66.13 -41.26
C ASN A 357 23.04 66.96 -42.55
N TYR A 358 22.27 66.47 -43.52
CA TYR A 358 21.96 67.20 -44.76
C TYR A 358 21.18 68.49 -44.50
N HIS A 359 20.28 68.52 -43.51
CA HIS A 359 19.58 69.74 -43.13
C HIS A 359 20.52 70.78 -42.50
N ASP A 360 21.47 70.35 -41.67
CA ASP A 360 22.48 71.21 -41.05
C ASP A 360 23.54 71.68 -42.07
N GLU A 361 23.88 70.87 -43.06
CA GLU A 361 24.71 71.26 -44.21
C GLU A 361 23.99 72.27 -45.11
N LEU A 362 22.73 72.02 -45.48
CA LEU A 362 21.93 72.96 -46.26
C LEU A 362 21.74 74.28 -45.51
N SER A 363 21.52 74.23 -44.19
CA SER A 363 21.45 75.41 -43.32
C SER A 363 22.79 76.12 -43.14
N ARG A 364 23.93 75.43 -43.27
CA ARG A 364 25.26 76.04 -43.37
C ARG A 364 25.45 76.72 -44.73
N LYS A 365 25.15 76.03 -45.84
CA LYS A 365 25.25 76.54 -47.22
C LYS A 365 24.33 77.74 -47.46
N GLN A 366 23.13 77.76 -46.89
CA GLN A 366 22.23 78.90 -46.94
C GLN A 366 22.81 80.11 -46.19
N ARG A 367 23.45 79.91 -45.02
CA ARG A 367 24.14 80.98 -44.28
C ARG A 367 25.40 81.48 -45.00
N GLU A 368 26.14 80.61 -45.69
CA GLU A 368 27.25 80.99 -46.57
C GLU A 368 26.73 81.85 -47.73
N LYS A 369 25.74 81.36 -48.49
CA LYS A 369 25.07 82.10 -49.57
C LYS A 369 24.55 83.47 -49.12
N GLU A 370 23.99 83.58 -47.91
CA GLU A 370 23.57 84.87 -47.37
C GLU A 370 24.70 85.82 -47.01
N ARG A 371 25.86 85.30 -46.56
CA ARG A 371 27.07 86.12 -46.38
C ARG A 371 27.58 86.59 -47.73
N ASP A 372 27.65 85.70 -48.71
CA ASP A 372 28.12 86.00 -50.07
C ASP A 372 27.20 86.98 -50.79
N PHE A 373 25.88 86.89 -50.58
CA PHE A 373 24.93 87.86 -51.11
C PHE A 373 25.04 89.23 -50.40
N ARG A 374 25.42 89.27 -49.12
CA ARG A 374 25.71 90.53 -48.40
C ARG A 374 27.05 91.14 -48.83
N THR A 375 28.07 90.34 -49.15
CA THR A 375 29.34 90.85 -49.70
C THR A 375 29.16 91.31 -51.14
N LEU A 376 28.43 90.56 -51.98
CA LEU A 376 28.03 90.97 -53.32
C LEU A 376 27.29 92.32 -53.31
N LYS A 377 26.27 92.49 -52.45
CA LYS A 377 25.58 93.78 -52.32
C LYS A 377 26.49 94.93 -51.86
N LYS A 378 27.50 94.64 -51.03
CA LYS A 378 28.50 95.65 -50.65
C LYS A 378 29.40 96.02 -51.84
N THR A 379 29.85 95.05 -52.65
CA THR A 379 30.68 95.32 -53.83
C THR A 379 29.89 95.96 -54.96
N GLU A 380 28.63 95.59 -55.18
CA GLU A 380 27.69 96.28 -56.07
C GLU A 380 27.47 97.74 -55.66
N LEU A 381 27.29 98.00 -54.36
CA LEU A 381 27.17 99.38 -53.85
C LEU A 381 28.48 100.15 -54.03
N LEU A 382 29.64 99.52 -53.78
CA LEU A 382 30.95 100.14 -53.99
C LEU A 382 31.19 100.47 -55.46
N LEU A 383 30.82 99.56 -56.37
CA LEU A 383 30.87 99.73 -57.82
C LEU A 383 29.91 100.84 -58.28
N LYS A 384 28.73 100.94 -57.68
CA LYS A 384 27.82 102.05 -57.97
C LYS A 384 28.40 103.39 -57.52
N VAL A 385 29.00 103.47 -56.33
CA VAL A 385 29.66 104.69 -55.83
C VAL A 385 30.85 105.07 -56.72
N SER A 386 31.64 104.11 -57.21
CA SER A 386 32.74 104.40 -58.13
C SER A 386 32.27 104.79 -59.54
N LEU A 387 31.17 104.23 -60.04
CA LEU A 387 30.52 104.67 -61.28
C LEU A 387 29.92 106.08 -61.12
N ASP A 388 29.24 106.37 -60.01
CA ASP A 388 28.71 107.71 -59.72
C ASP A 388 29.88 108.73 -59.65
N ALA A 389 31.00 108.39 -59.00
CA ALA A 389 32.23 109.20 -59.00
C ALA A 389 32.86 109.38 -60.39
N LEU A 390 32.81 108.35 -61.24
CA LEU A 390 33.26 108.44 -62.64
C LEU A 390 32.37 109.40 -63.45
N THR A 391 31.04 109.35 -63.27
CA THR A 391 30.14 110.29 -63.95
C THR A 391 30.33 111.72 -63.47
N GLN A 392 30.62 111.95 -62.19
CA GLN A 392 30.95 113.27 -61.65
C GLN A 392 32.26 113.82 -62.23
N THR A 393 33.30 113.00 -62.34
CA THR A 393 34.57 113.42 -62.95
C THR A 393 34.43 113.66 -64.46
N GLN A 394 33.63 112.87 -65.17
CA GLN A 394 33.27 113.13 -66.58
C GLN A 394 32.50 114.45 -66.77
N ALA A 395 31.51 114.74 -65.92
CA ALA A 395 30.75 116.00 -65.97
C ALA A 395 31.61 117.23 -65.66
N LEU A 396 32.57 117.11 -64.73
CA LEU A 396 33.52 118.17 -64.42
C LEU A 396 34.48 118.45 -65.59
N ASN A 397 34.89 117.40 -66.31
CA ASN A 397 35.70 117.50 -67.52
C ASN A 397 34.94 118.18 -68.68
N GLN A 398 33.66 117.86 -68.86
CA GLN A 398 32.77 118.54 -69.83
C GLN A 398 32.57 120.03 -69.51
N ARG A 399 32.50 120.39 -68.22
CA ARG A 399 32.39 121.78 -67.80
C ARG A 399 33.66 122.59 -68.10
N LEU A 400 34.85 122.02 -67.85
CA LEU A 400 36.12 122.68 -68.17
C LEU A 400 36.29 122.93 -69.67
N LEU A 401 35.81 122.02 -70.53
CA LEU A 401 35.78 122.22 -71.98
C LEU A 401 34.93 123.44 -72.39
N LEU A 402 33.75 123.62 -71.80
CA LEU A 402 32.86 124.75 -72.10
C LEU A 402 33.37 126.09 -71.54
N GLU A 403 34.10 126.08 -70.42
CA GLU A 403 34.72 127.28 -69.85
C GLU A 403 35.93 127.76 -70.69
N MET A 404 36.47 126.94 -71.60
CA MET A 404 37.51 127.33 -72.57
C MET A 404 36.98 128.03 -73.84
N GLU A 405 35.69 127.91 -74.17
CA GLU A 405 35.13 128.40 -75.45
C GLU A 405 34.58 129.85 -75.38
N ALA A 406 34.62 130.52 -74.22
CA ALA A 406 33.79 131.69 -73.94
C ALA A 406 34.54 133.05 -73.73
N ILE A 407 35.49 133.43 -74.59
CA ILE A 407 36.16 134.76 -74.55
C ILE A 407 36.38 135.40 -75.95
N PRO A 408 35.73 136.54 -76.28
CA PRO A 408 36.20 137.49 -77.31
C PRO A 408 36.11 139.00 -76.93
N LYS A 409 36.57 139.91 -77.83
CA LYS A 409 36.79 141.38 -77.61
C LYS A 409 36.02 142.32 -78.59
N ASP A 410 35.75 143.57 -78.16
CA ASP A 410 35.42 144.92 -78.77
C ASP A 410 35.09 145.09 -80.30
N ASP A 411 34.34 146.10 -80.83
CA ASP A 411 34.53 147.60 -80.80
C ASP A 411 33.35 148.46 -81.47
N LEU A 412 33.54 149.76 -81.83
CA LEU A 412 32.56 150.89 -81.90
C LEU A 412 32.26 151.66 -83.26
N LEU A 413 31.28 152.61 -83.22
CA LEU A 413 31.15 153.98 -83.88
C LEU A 413 30.14 154.30 -85.03
N LEU A 414 29.39 155.44 -84.92
CA LEU A 414 29.38 156.65 -85.83
C LEU A 414 28.11 157.59 -85.76
N PRO A 415 28.23 158.94 -85.91
CA PRO A 415 27.09 159.90 -85.93
C PRO A 415 27.05 160.90 -87.13
N GLU A 416 25.88 161.16 -87.77
CA GLU A 416 25.81 162.22 -88.83
C GLU A 416 24.42 162.82 -89.22
N ARG A 417 23.65 163.43 -88.30
CA ARG A 417 22.35 164.08 -88.68
C ARG A 417 21.90 165.30 -87.85
N ARG A 418 22.78 166.28 -87.57
CA ARG A 418 22.35 167.51 -86.87
C ARG A 418 23.21 168.76 -87.09
N ARG A 419 23.52 169.12 -88.36
CA ARG A 419 24.31 170.33 -88.70
C ARG A 419 23.61 171.38 -89.57
N ASP A 420 22.47 171.08 -90.20
CA ASP A 420 22.01 171.88 -91.35
C ASP A 420 20.85 172.86 -91.09
N LEU A 421 20.26 172.89 -89.89
CA LEU A 421 19.09 173.74 -89.60
C LEU A 421 19.27 174.59 -88.33
N GLN A 422 20.10 175.64 -88.45
CA GLN A 422 19.77 177.02 -88.02
C GLN A 422 20.99 177.96 -88.18
N LYS A 423 21.37 178.22 -89.44
CA LYS A 423 22.25 179.36 -89.82
C LYS A 423 21.52 180.49 -90.54
N GLU A 424 20.20 180.40 -90.71
CA GLU A 424 19.42 181.33 -91.55
C GLU A 424 18.88 182.58 -90.84
N VAL A 425 19.13 182.76 -89.53
CA VAL A 425 18.55 183.87 -88.75
C VAL A 425 19.48 185.08 -88.60
N GLU A 426 20.81 184.95 -88.78
CA GLU A 426 21.77 186.06 -88.59
C GLU A 426 21.84 187.07 -89.76
N LEU A 427 21.33 186.74 -90.95
CA LEU A 427 21.56 187.58 -92.15
C LEU A 427 20.52 188.71 -92.37
N ALA A 428 19.36 188.66 -91.69
CA ALA A 428 18.20 189.48 -92.05
C ALA A 428 18.08 190.84 -91.31
N LYS A 429 18.97 191.16 -90.35
CA LYS A 429 18.92 192.43 -89.59
C LYS A 429 20.28 193.09 -89.33
N ARG A 430 21.13 193.20 -90.37
CA ARG A 430 22.32 194.08 -90.33
C ARG A 430 22.39 195.18 -91.39
N ASN A 431 21.59 195.17 -92.46
CA ASN A 431 21.68 196.17 -93.53
C ASN A 431 20.31 196.73 -93.96
N LEU A 432 19.87 197.81 -93.31
CA LEU A 432 19.52 199.03 -94.05
C LEU A 432 19.85 200.23 -93.15
N ALA A 433 20.50 201.24 -93.71
CA ALA A 433 21.22 202.23 -92.93
C ALA A 433 20.74 203.67 -93.18
N GLN A 434 21.04 204.53 -92.20
CA GLN A 434 21.17 205.99 -92.26
C GLN A 434 19.94 206.90 -92.08
N GLN A 435 20.22 207.94 -91.29
CA GLN A 435 19.61 209.29 -91.21
C GLN A 435 18.24 209.48 -90.54
N LYS A 436 18.06 210.52 -89.71
CA LYS A 436 19.00 211.29 -88.84
C LYS A 436 18.17 212.17 -87.89
N THR A 437 18.60 212.38 -86.65
CA THR A 437 18.12 213.50 -85.83
C THR A 437 18.80 214.81 -86.24
N VAL A 438 18.14 215.94 -86.01
CA VAL A 438 18.44 217.27 -86.57
C VAL A 438 19.05 218.21 -85.52
N SER A 439 19.84 219.20 -85.97
CA SER A 439 20.10 220.43 -85.22
C SER A 439 19.44 221.63 -85.92
N GLU A 440 18.62 222.36 -85.17
CA GLU A 440 18.42 223.81 -85.28
C GLU A 440 18.08 224.44 -86.65
N ALA A 441 16.96 224.02 -87.25
CA ALA A 441 16.05 224.93 -87.98
C ALA A 441 14.62 224.36 -88.04
N GLU A 442 13.60 225.25 -88.04
CA GLU A 442 12.20 225.00 -88.41
C GLU A 442 11.31 224.14 -87.49
N ALA A 443 11.25 224.51 -86.22
CA ALA A 443 10.24 224.07 -85.24
C ALA A 443 8.80 224.59 -85.53
N LYS A 444 8.28 224.43 -86.76
CA LYS A 444 6.92 224.89 -87.17
C LYS A 444 6.03 223.87 -87.87
N LEU A 445 6.55 222.74 -88.36
CA LEU A 445 5.71 221.73 -89.03
C LEU A 445 4.99 220.76 -88.06
N VAL A 446 5.25 220.90 -86.76
CA VAL A 446 4.89 219.93 -85.71
C VAL A 446 3.39 219.91 -85.36
N GLU A 447 2.63 220.97 -85.62
CA GLU A 447 1.23 221.07 -85.16
C GLU A 447 0.23 220.18 -85.96
N GLN A 448 0.58 219.70 -87.16
CA GLN A 448 -0.36 218.94 -87.99
C GLN A 448 -0.41 217.42 -87.71
N GLN A 449 0.65 216.81 -87.19
CA GLN A 449 0.70 215.34 -87.01
C GLN A 449 0.00 214.82 -85.74
N ILE A 450 -0.25 215.68 -84.76
CA ILE A 450 -0.85 215.32 -83.45
C ILE A 450 -2.32 214.84 -83.57
N ALA A 451 -2.98 215.15 -84.70
CA ALA A 451 -4.38 214.77 -84.93
C ALA A 451 -4.58 213.30 -85.32
N GLU A 452 -3.62 212.65 -85.97
CA GLU A 452 -3.79 211.27 -86.49
C GLU A 452 -3.48 210.20 -85.44
N GLU A 453 -2.52 210.46 -84.55
CA GLU A 453 -2.07 209.50 -83.52
C GLU A 453 -3.20 209.04 -82.58
N ASN A 454 -4.12 209.95 -82.25
CA ASN A 454 -5.25 209.69 -81.35
C ASN A 454 -6.29 208.69 -81.89
N LYS A 455 -6.29 208.36 -83.19
CA LYS A 455 -7.19 207.34 -83.75
C LYS A 455 -6.71 205.91 -83.51
N LEU A 456 -5.39 205.67 -83.61
CA LEU A 456 -4.82 204.31 -83.62
C LEU A 456 -4.81 203.63 -82.23
N ILE A 457 -4.83 204.42 -81.15
CA ILE A 457 -4.77 203.89 -79.78
C ILE A 457 -6.02 203.04 -79.42
N LYS A 458 -7.21 203.43 -79.88
CA LYS A 458 -8.47 202.72 -79.54
C LYS A 458 -8.60 201.33 -80.14
N GLU A 459 -7.93 201.06 -81.26
CA GLU A 459 -7.95 199.72 -81.88
C GLU A 459 -7.04 198.73 -81.16
N GLN A 460 -6.01 199.22 -80.46
CA GLN A 460 -5.04 198.40 -79.74
C GLN A 460 -5.64 197.73 -78.49
N GLU A 461 -6.59 198.38 -77.80
CA GLU A 461 -7.18 197.85 -76.56
C GLU A 461 -8.06 196.62 -76.83
N ASN A 462 -8.93 196.66 -77.84
CA ASN A 462 -9.85 195.58 -78.18
C ASN A 462 -9.14 194.24 -78.48
N LEU A 463 -7.91 194.28 -79.03
CA LEU A 463 -7.14 193.07 -79.34
C LEU A 463 -6.52 192.42 -78.10
N ARG A 464 -6.32 193.14 -76.99
CA ARG A 464 -5.76 192.58 -75.75
C ARG A 464 -6.73 191.66 -75.03
N ASP A 465 -8.02 192.03 -74.98
CA ASP A 465 -9.05 191.24 -74.30
C ASP A 465 -9.31 189.88 -74.97
N LEU A 466 -9.18 189.80 -76.30
CA LEU A 466 -9.32 188.54 -77.03
C LEU A 466 -8.20 187.54 -76.67
N VAL A 467 -6.96 188.03 -76.52
CA VAL A 467 -5.80 187.22 -76.14
C VAL A 467 -5.93 186.68 -74.71
N PHE A 468 -6.43 187.49 -73.78
CA PHE A 468 -6.65 187.06 -72.39
C PHE A 468 -7.64 185.88 -72.29
N ASN A 469 -8.75 185.95 -73.04
CA ASN A 469 -9.76 184.90 -73.05
C ASN A 469 -9.25 183.56 -73.63
N LEU A 470 -8.42 183.60 -74.67
CA LEU A 470 -7.78 182.40 -75.24
C LEU A 470 -6.78 181.74 -74.28
N GLY A 471 -6.04 182.53 -73.50
CA GLY A 471 -5.13 182.03 -72.47
C GLY A 471 -5.86 181.19 -71.42
N ARG A 472 -7.00 181.69 -70.91
CA ARG A 472 -7.81 180.99 -69.90
C ARG A 472 -8.36 179.65 -70.39
N MET A 473 -8.83 179.57 -71.64
CA MET A 473 -9.31 178.30 -72.23
C MET A 473 -8.21 177.25 -72.37
N THR A 474 -6.99 177.69 -72.65
CA THR A 474 -5.83 176.79 -72.79
C THR A 474 -5.47 176.13 -71.46
N GLN A 475 -5.50 176.88 -70.35
CA GLN A 475 -5.22 176.33 -69.02
C GLN A 475 -6.20 175.22 -68.62
N ILE A 476 -7.51 175.44 -68.81
CA ILE A 476 -8.56 174.45 -68.47
C ILE A 476 -8.33 173.11 -69.20
N LYS A 477 -7.86 173.15 -70.46
CA LYS A 477 -7.56 171.94 -71.24
C LYS A 477 -6.28 171.22 -70.82
N ILE A 478 -5.32 171.92 -70.22
CA ILE A 478 -4.15 171.31 -69.59
C ILE A 478 -4.58 170.55 -68.33
N ASP A 479 -5.38 171.18 -67.47
CA ASP A 479 -5.83 170.61 -66.20
C ASP A 479 -6.70 169.34 -66.42
N GLU A 480 -7.63 169.37 -67.38
CA GLU A 480 -8.43 168.19 -67.79
C GLU A 480 -7.55 167.00 -68.23
N ARG A 481 -6.48 167.27 -68.98
CA ARG A 481 -5.55 166.25 -69.47
C ARG A 481 -4.72 165.66 -68.33
N GLU A 482 -4.26 166.49 -67.40
CA GLU A 482 -3.48 166.03 -66.26
C GLU A 482 -4.31 165.17 -65.30
N GLN A 483 -5.58 165.54 -65.06
CA GLN A 483 -6.51 164.76 -64.26
C GLN A 483 -6.76 163.37 -64.86
N LYS A 484 -7.07 163.29 -66.16
CA LYS A 484 -7.25 162.00 -66.86
C LYS A 484 -5.99 161.11 -66.81
N SER A 485 -4.79 161.71 -66.85
CA SER A 485 -3.52 160.99 -66.69
C SER A 485 -3.32 160.43 -65.26
N LYS A 486 -3.74 161.17 -64.23
CA LYS A 486 -3.71 160.70 -62.82
C LYS A 486 -4.67 159.53 -62.62
N ASP A 487 -5.87 159.60 -63.18
CA ASP A 487 -6.88 158.55 -63.02
C ASP A 487 -6.54 157.28 -63.82
N PHE A 488 -5.96 157.41 -65.03
CA PHE A 488 -5.41 156.27 -65.78
C PHE A 488 -4.32 155.53 -64.99
N ARG A 489 -3.36 156.27 -64.39
CA ARG A 489 -2.31 155.66 -63.55
C ARG A 489 -2.88 154.93 -62.32
N LYS A 490 -3.87 155.52 -61.63
CA LYS A 490 -4.56 154.85 -60.53
C LYS A 490 -5.26 153.56 -60.98
N ALA A 491 -5.93 153.57 -62.13
CA ALA A 491 -6.58 152.38 -62.70
C ALA A 491 -5.56 151.29 -63.09
N GLN A 492 -4.46 151.67 -63.74
CA GLN A 492 -3.38 150.76 -64.12
C GLN A 492 -2.71 150.11 -62.90
N GLN A 493 -2.48 150.87 -61.83
CA GLN A 493 -1.90 150.35 -60.59
C GLN A 493 -2.87 149.42 -59.85
N LYS A 494 -4.17 149.73 -59.81
CA LYS A 494 -5.20 148.81 -59.30
C LYS A 494 -5.22 147.50 -60.10
N HIS A 495 -5.21 147.55 -61.43
CA HIS A 495 -5.19 146.35 -62.27
C HIS A 495 -3.94 145.49 -62.03
N SER A 496 -2.75 146.12 -61.92
CA SER A 496 -1.50 145.42 -61.59
C SER A 496 -1.57 144.68 -60.25
N ASN A 497 -2.17 145.30 -59.23
CA ASN A 497 -2.34 144.67 -57.92
C ASN A 497 -3.33 143.49 -57.97
N VAL A 498 -4.50 143.65 -58.61
CA VAL A 498 -5.47 142.55 -58.80
C VAL A 498 -4.85 141.39 -59.57
N MET A 499 -4.02 141.65 -60.60
CA MET A 499 -3.30 140.60 -61.33
C MET A 499 -2.24 139.88 -60.49
N LYS A 500 -1.63 140.53 -59.50
CA LYS A 500 -0.75 139.88 -58.52
C LYS A 500 -1.54 139.02 -57.55
N GLU A 501 -2.68 139.49 -57.06
CA GLU A 501 -3.57 138.74 -56.17
C GLU A 501 -4.15 137.49 -56.85
N ILE A 502 -4.60 137.59 -58.12
CA ILE A 502 -5.04 136.43 -58.91
C ILE A 502 -3.92 135.40 -59.02
N LYS A 503 -2.68 135.81 -59.37
CA LYS A 503 -1.52 134.91 -59.44
C LYS A 503 -1.18 134.26 -58.09
N ALA A 504 -1.36 134.97 -56.97
CA ALA A 504 -1.20 134.42 -55.62
C ALA A 504 -2.29 133.38 -55.30
N LYS A 505 -3.55 133.66 -55.61
CA LYS A 505 -4.66 132.71 -55.44
C LYS A 505 -4.55 131.49 -56.36
N ASP A 506 -4.03 131.63 -57.58
CA ASP A 506 -3.71 130.49 -58.46
C ASP A 506 -2.57 129.61 -57.91
N LEU A 507 -1.65 130.17 -57.12
CA LEU A 507 -0.64 129.38 -56.40
C LEU A 507 -1.25 128.66 -55.20
N GLU A 508 -2.07 129.32 -54.38
CA GLU A 508 -2.83 128.70 -53.30
C GLU A 508 -3.71 127.54 -53.82
N ILE A 509 -4.50 127.77 -54.87
CA ILE A 509 -5.36 126.75 -55.50
C ILE A 509 -4.52 125.56 -56.00
N ARG A 510 -3.33 125.80 -56.59
CA ARG A 510 -2.42 124.71 -56.99
C ARG A 510 -1.88 123.94 -55.79
N LEU A 511 -1.56 124.60 -54.68
CA LEU A 511 -1.14 123.95 -53.44
C LEU A 511 -2.27 123.11 -52.82
N TYR A 512 -3.50 123.64 -52.74
CA TYR A 512 -4.66 122.87 -52.26
C TYR A 512 -5.00 121.69 -53.19
N LYS A 513 -4.91 121.85 -54.52
CA LYS A 513 -5.05 120.74 -55.50
C LYS A 513 -3.91 119.70 -55.39
N LYS A 514 -2.71 120.07 -54.93
CA LYS A 514 -1.64 119.11 -54.58
C LYS A 514 -1.99 118.38 -53.26
N LYS A 515 -2.31 119.10 -52.18
CA LYS A 515 -2.72 118.52 -50.89
C LYS A 515 -3.91 117.57 -51.02
N LYS A 516 -4.96 117.92 -51.79
CA LYS A 516 -6.11 117.03 -52.05
C LYS A 516 -5.70 115.72 -52.72
N ARG A 517 -4.81 115.78 -53.73
CA ARG A 517 -4.29 114.58 -54.40
C ARG A 517 -3.44 113.72 -53.47
N GLU A 518 -2.64 114.35 -52.61
CA GLU A 518 -1.81 113.63 -51.63
C GLU A 518 -2.66 112.96 -50.55
N ILE A 519 -3.65 113.65 -49.98
CA ILE A 519 -4.60 113.09 -49.01
C ILE A 519 -5.39 111.94 -49.63
N HIS A 520 -5.84 112.07 -50.88
CA HIS A 520 -6.52 110.99 -51.60
C HIS A 520 -5.60 109.79 -51.87
N ARG A 521 -4.32 110.01 -52.18
CA ARG A 521 -3.31 108.94 -52.29
C ARG A 521 -3.14 108.22 -50.94
N ARG A 522 -2.94 108.97 -49.84
CA ARG A 522 -2.81 108.42 -48.48
C ARG A 522 -4.05 107.61 -48.08
N LEU A 523 -5.26 108.12 -48.34
CA LEU A 523 -6.51 107.38 -48.09
C LEU A 523 -6.60 106.08 -48.90
N LYS A 524 -6.19 106.08 -50.17
CA LYS A 524 -6.15 104.88 -51.01
C LYS A 524 -5.09 103.87 -50.56
N GLU A 525 -4.00 104.34 -49.97
CA GLU A 525 -2.96 103.50 -49.34
C GLU A 525 -3.45 102.90 -48.01
N PHE A 526 -4.11 103.69 -47.16
CA PHE A 526 -4.72 103.19 -45.93
C PHE A 526 -5.88 102.21 -46.19
N ALA A 527 -6.70 102.43 -47.22
CA ALA A 527 -7.74 101.48 -47.62
C ALA A 527 -7.14 100.12 -48.03
N LYS A 528 -6.09 100.13 -48.88
CA LYS A 528 -5.34 98.91 -49.22
C LYS A 528 -4.74 98.23 -48.00
N LEU A 529 -4.16 99.01 -47.07
CA LEU A 529 -3.56 98.46 -45.85
C LEU A 529 -4.62 97.83 -44.93
N TYR A 530 -5.79 98.44 -44.82
CA TYR A 530 -6.93 97.89 -44.10
C TYR A 530 -7.43 96.60 -44.74
N ASP A 531 -7.53 96.55 -46.07
CA ASP A 531 -7.92 95.34 -46.80
C ASP A 531 -6.87 94.21 -46.63
N THR A 532 -5.56 94.52 -46.63
CA THR A 532 -4.53 93.51 -46.32
C THR A 532 -4.65 93.01 -44.89
N ILE A 533 -4.81 93.90 -43.90
CA ILE A 533 -4.99 93.52 -42.48
C ILE A 533 -6.28 92.71 -42.27
N ARG A 534 -7.37 93.05 -42.98
CA ARG A 534 -8.64 92.31 -42.95
C ARG A 534 -8.48 90.92 -43.57
N ASN A 535 -7.76 90.81 -44.69
CA ASN A 535 -7.48 89.53 -45.33
C ASN A 535 -6.55 88.66 -44.49
N GLU A 536 -5.54 89.24 -43.84
CA GLU A 536 -4.68 88.56 -42.87
C GLU A 536 -5.47 88.10 -41.64
N ARG A 537 -6.31 88.96 -41.04
CA ARG A 537 -7.22 88.58 -39.96
C ARG A 537 -8.13 87.42 -40.38
N ASN A 538 -8.75 87.48 -41.56
CA ASN A 538 -9.59 86.39 -42.06
C ASN A 538 -8.78 85.10 -42.29
N LYS A 539 -7.53 85.20 -42.79
CA LYS A 539 -6.62 84.07 -42.93
C LYS A 539 -6.25 83.47 -41.57
N PHE A 540 -5.97 84.29 -40.55
CA PHE A 540 -5.70 83.83 -39.19
C PHE A 540 -6.94 83.21 -38.53
N ILE A 541 -8.13 83.76 -38.73
CA ILE A 541 -9.39 83.16 -38.24
C ILE A 541 -9.64 81.81 -38.92
N ASN A 542 -9.42 81.69 -40.23
CA ASN A 542 -9.57 80.42 -40.95
C ASN A 542 -8.51 79.39 -40.54
N LEU A 543 -7.27 79.82 -40.28
CA LEU A 543 -6.21 78.96 -39.73
C LEU A 543 -6.51 78.53 -38.29
N LEU A 544 -7.03 79.44 -37.46
CA LEU A 544 -7.47 79.15 -36.09
C LEU A 544 -8.62 78.15 -36.07
N HIS A 545 -9.62 78.32 -36.94
CA HIS A 545 -10.74 77.39 -37.06
C HIS A 545 -10.28 76.01 -37.53
N LYS A 546 -9.42 75.93 -38.56
CA LYS A 546 -8.80 74.67 -39.00
C LYS A 546 -7.94 74.01 -37.90
N ALA A 547 -7.17 74.80 -37.15
CA ALA A 547 -6.38 74.31 -36.02
C ALA A 547 -7.30 73.78 -34.90
N HIS A 548 -8.38 74.48 -34.58
CA HIS A 548 -9.35 74.06 -33.57
C HIS A 548 -10.10 72.79 -33.98
N GLN A 549 -10.50 72.68 -35.26
CA GLN A 549 -11.03 71.44 -35.83
C GLN A 549 -10.04 70.29 -35.70
N LYS A 550 -8.76 70.50 -36.06
CA LYS A 550 -7.71 69.48 -35.92
C LYS A 550 -7.43 69.09 -34.47
N VAL A 551 -7.50 70.04 -33.52
CA VAL A 551 -7.42 69.74 -32.08
C VAL A 551 -8.58 68.88 -31.61
N ASN A 552 -9.81 69.13 -32.09
CA ASN A 552 -10.96 68.30 -31.74
C ASN A 552 -10.86 66.90 -32.38
N GLU A 553 -10.49 66.78 -33.66
CA GLU A 553 -10.22 65.48 -34.30
C GLU A 553 -9.11 64.67 -33.59
N ILE A 554 -8.09 65.34 -33.05
CA ILE A 554 -7.02 64.70 -32.27
C ILE A 554 -7.55 64.29 -30.89
N ARG A 555 -8.38 65.12 -30.24
CA ARG A 555 -9.01 64.81 -28.94
C ARG A 555 -9.97 63.62 -29.04
N GLU A 556 -10.75 63.54 -30.11
CA GLU A 556 -11.64 62.41 -30.38
C GLU A 556 -10.86 61.14 -30.65
N ARG A 557 -9.83 61.18 -31.52
CA ARG A 557 -8.91 60.04 -31.72
C ARG A 557 -8.23 59.62 -30.43
N HIS A 558 -7.78 60.56 -29.60
CA HIS A 558 -7.19 60.24 -28.30
C HIS A 558 -8.18 59.56 -27.36
N LYS A 559 -9.45 60.01 -27.33
CA LYS A 559 -10.52 59.34 -26.57
C LYS A 559 -10.80 57.92 -27.08
N MET A 560 -10.81 57.71 -28.40
CA MET A 560 -10.94 56.38 -28.99
C MET A 560 -9.78 55.47 -28.61
N SER A 561 -8.53 55.94 -28.73
CA SER A 561 -7.35 55.18 -28.32
C SER A 561 -7.27 54.93 -26.81
N LEU A 562 -7.81 55.81 -25.96
CA LEU A 562 -7.97 55.54 -24.54
C LEU A 562 -8.97 54.40 -24.28
N ASN A 563 -10.12 54.40 -24.96
CA ASN A 563 -11.10 53.32 -24.88
C ASN A 563 -10.51 51.99 -25.40
N GLU A 564 -9.77 52.02 -26.51
CA GLU A 564 -9.05 50.85 -27.05
C GLU A 564 -8.02 50.31 -26.05
N LEU A 565 -7.22 51.19 -25.42
CA LEU A 565 -6.28 50.81 -24.36
C LEU A 565 -6.99 50.21 -23.14
N GLU A 566 -8.18 50.70 -22.78
CA GLU A 566 -8.97 50.15 -21.66
C GLU A 566 -9.57 48.77 -22.01
N ILE A 567 -10.08 48.59 -23.24
CA ILE A 567 -10.53 47.29 -23.76
C ILE A 567 -9.35 46.30 -23.80
N LEU A 568 -8.19 46.71 -24.29
CA LEU A 568 -6.98 45.88 -24.34
C LEU A 568 -6.47 45.53 -22.93
N ARG A 569 -6.51 46.46 -21.96
CA ARG A 569 -6.19 46.17 -20.55
C ARG A 569 -7.18 45.18 -19.94
N ASN A 570 -8.47 45.34 -20.17
CA ASN A 570 -9.49 44.42 -19.67
C ASN A 570 -9.37 43.03 -20.32
N SER A 571 -9.02 42.96 -21.61
CA SER A 571 -8.68 41.71 -22.30
C SER A 571 -7.43 41.06 -21.70
N ALA A 572 -6.36 41.83 -21.47
CA ALA A 572 -5.13 41.33 -20.85
C ALA A 572 -5.39 40.80 -19.42
N ILE A 573 -6.14 41.53 -18.58
CA ILE A 573 -6.53 41.07 -17.23
C ILE A 573 -7.40 39.79 -17.30
N SER A 574 -8.27 39.67 -18.31
CA SER A 574 -9.06 38.45 -18.54
C SER A 574 -8.18 37.27 -18.96
N GLN A 575 -7.18 37.49 -19.81
CA GLN A 575 -6.19 36.49 -20.21
C GLN A 575 -5.28 36.10 -19.05
N GLU A 576 -4.80 37.05 -18.24
CA GLU A 576 -4.03 36.84 -17.01
C GLU A 576 -4.79 35.92 -16.04
N ARG A 577 -6.08 36.20 -15.77
CA ARG A 577 -6.93 35.34 -14.93
C ARG A 577 -7.12 33.94 -15.53
N LYS A 578 -7.27 33.81 -16.85
CA LYS A 578 -7.34 32.50 -17.53
C LYS A 578 -6.02 31.73 -17.42
N LEU A 579 -4.88 32.40 -17.57
CA LEU A 579 -3.55 31.83 -17.40
C LEU A 579 -3.32 31.39 -15.97
N GLN A 580 -3.61 32.23 -14.97
CA GLN A 580 -3.51 31.90 -13.55
C GLN A 580 -4.38 30.69 -13.17
N ASN A 581 -5.62 30.64 -13.67
CA ASN A 581 -6.50 29.47 -13.50
C ASN A 581 -5.93 28.21 -14.19
N SER A 582 -5.28 28.34 -15.35
CA SER A 582 -4.60 27.23 -16.03
C SER A 582 -3.37 26.77 -15.26
N MET A 583 -2.58 27.69 -14.68
CA MET A 583 -1.42 27.38 -13.85
C MET A 583 -1.82 26.68 -12.55
N LEU A 584 -2.90 27.12 -11.89
CA LEU A 584 -3.46 26.46 -10.71
C LEU A 584 -3.95 25.03 -11.05
N LYS A 585 -4.66 24.85 -12.16
CA LYS A 585 -5.06 23.52 -12.65
C LYS A 585 -3.84 22.64 -12.97
N HIS A 586 -2.82 23.20 -13.60
CA HIS A 586 -1.59 22.46 -13.91
C HIS A 586 -0.84 22.04 -12.63
N SER A 587 -0.68 22.96 -11.67
CA SER A 587 -0.08 22.67 -10.36
C SER A 587 -0.83 21.56 -9.61
N ASN A 588 -2.17 21.60 -9.58
CA ASN A 588 -2.99 20.54 -9.00
C ASN A 588 -2.84 19.21 -9.77
N ASN A 589 -2.81 19.24 -11.10
CA ASN A 589 -2.57 18.03 -11.90
C ASN A 589 -1.16 17.44 -11.66
N VAL A 590 -0.15 18.27 -11.38
CA VAL A 590 1.19 17.81 -11.00
C VAL A 590 1.15 17.15 -9.62
N THR A 591 0.52 17.75 -8.60
CA THR A 591 0.43 17.12 -7.27
C THR A 591 -0.39 15.82 -7.29
N ILE A 592 -1.44 15.73 -8.11
CA ILE A 592 -2.19 14.49 -8.35
C ILE A 592 -1.32 13.45 -9.08
N LYS A 593 -0.54 13.86 -10.08
CA LYS A 593 0.39 12.96 -10.77
C LYS A 593 1.46 12.43 -9.82
N GLU A 594 2.01 13.28 -8.96
CA GLU A 594 3.01 12.90 -7.95
C GLU A 594 2.41 11.95 -6.90
N SER A 595 1.17 12.17 -6.45
CA SER A 595 0.49 11.24 -5.54
C SER A 595 0.24 9.88 -6.19
N MET A 596 -0.24 9.86 -7.45
CA MET A 596 -0.39 8.64 -8.24
C MET A 596 0.94 7.91 -8.47
N GLN A 597 2.02 8.63 -8.79
CA GLN A 597 3.36 8.04 -8.93
C GLN A 597 3.86 7.44 -7.61
N ASN A 598 3.64 8.11 -6.48
CA ASN A 598 3.96 7.58 -5.17
C ASN A 598 3.16 6.29 -4.86
N ASP A 599 1.89 6.22 -5.23
CA ASP A 599 1.07 5.01 -5.04
C ASP A 599 1.47 3.88 -5.99
N VAL A 600 1.83 4.18 -7.24
CA VAL A 600 2.44 3.21 -8.17
C VAL A 600 3.77 2.68 -7.61
N CYS A 601 4.63 3.53 -7.03
CA CYS A 601 5.86 3.11 -6.37
C CYS A 601 5.57 2.18 -5.18
N LYS A 602 4.61 2.52 -4.29
CA LYS A 602 4.20 1.67 -3.16
C LYS A 602 3.68 0.30 -3.63
N ILE A 603 2.86 0.27 -4.69
CA ILE A 603 2.37 -0.98 -5.29
C ILE A 603 3.53 -1.79 -5.89
N THR A 604 4.47 -1.13 -6.56
CA THR A 604 5.66 -1.78 -7.15
C THR A 604 6.56 -2.40 -6.07
N SER A 605 6.81 -1.69 -4.96
CA SER A 605 7.55 -2.25 -3.81
C SER A 605 6.83 -3.47 -3.21
N LYS A 606 5.51 -3.39 -2.98
CA LYS A 606 4.72 -4.53 -2.49
C LYS A 606 4.76 -5.72 -3.46
N LEU A 607 4.69 -5.47 -4.75
CA LEU A 607 4.75 -6.52 -5.78
C LEU A 607 6.14 -7.18 -5.81
N GLN A 608 7.20 -6.40 -5.63
CA GLN A 608 8.56 -6.91 -5.48
C GLN A 608 8.73 -7.76 -4.21
N GLU A 609 8.28 -7.29 -3.05
CA GLU A 609 8.27 -8.10 -1.81
C GLU A 609 7.51 -9.43 -1.99
N MET A 610 6.39 -9.42 -2.71
CA MET A 610 5.59 -10.63 -2.96
C MET A 610 6.29 -11.59 -3.95
N LYS A 611 7.07 -11.07 -4.91
CA LYS A 611 7.96 -11.88 -5.76
C LYS A 611 9.07 -12.54 -4.93
N GLU A 612 9.75 -11.78 -4.08
CA GLU A 612 10.82 -12.28 -3.21
C GLU A 612 10.28 -13.34 -2.23
N LYS A 613 9.09 -13.13 -1.65
CA LYS A 613 8.39 -14.14 -0.84
C LYS A 613 8.06 -15.40 -1.65
N LYS A 614 7.62 -15.26 -2.91
CA LYS A 614 7.36 -16.40 -3.81
C LYS A 614 8.65 -17.17 -4.13
N GLU A 615 9.75 -16.48 -4.44
CA GLU A 615 11.04 -17.12 -4.72
C GLU A 615 11.62 -17.82 -3.48
N ALA A 616 11.50 -17.20 -2.30
CA ALA A 616 11.87 -17.84 -1.03
C ALA A 616 11.04 -19.11 -0.76
N GLN A 617 9.73 -19.07 -1.04
CA GLN A 617 8.85 -20.25 -0.94
C GLN A 617 9.19 -21.33 -1.97
N LEU A 618 9.51 -20.97 -3.21
CA LEU A 618 9.95 -21.90 -4.26
C LEU A 618 11.24 -22.61 -3.83
N ASN A 619 12.25 -21.85 -3.41
CA ASN A 619 13.51 -22.39 -2.88
C ASN A 619 13.29 -23.29 -1.65
N SER A 620 12.27 -23.02 -0.82
CA SER A 620 11.89 -23.88 0.29
C SER A 620 11.19 -25.17 -0.18
N MET A 621 10.34 -25.09 -1.21
CA MET A 621 9.73 -26.27 -1.83
C MET A 621 10.79 -27.17 -2.46
N ASP A 622 11.77 -26.62 -3.19
CA ASP A 622 12.83 -27.39 -3.83
C ASP A 622 13.72 -28.12 -2.80
N ARG A 623 14.01 -27.47 -1.66
CA ARG A 623 14.70 -28.10 -0.52
C ARG A 623 13.88 -29.22 0.11
N LEU A 624 12.58 -29.00 0.33
CA LEU A 624 11.69 -30.02 0.89
C LEU A 624 11.50 -31.20 -0.08
N ALA A 625 11.36 -30.95 -1.37
CA ALA A 625 11.31 -31.98 -2.40
C ALA A 625 12.61 -32.81 -2.44
N SER A 626 13.77 -32.15 -2.37
CA SER A 626 15.08 -32.81 -2.29
C SER A 626 15.25 -33.64 -1.01
N MET A 627 14.66 -33.21 0.11
CA MET A 627 14.64 -33.96 1.36
C MET A 627 13.68 -35.17 1.28
N ILE A 628 12.53 -35.01 0.62
CA ILE A 628 11.58 -36.11 0.37
C ILE A 628 12.23 -37.18 -0.50
N THR A 629 12.88 -36.84 -1.62
CA THR A 629 13.56 -37.84 -2.45
C THR A 629 14.68 -38.57 -1.70
N LEU A 630 15.44 -37.86 -0.85
CA LEU A 630 16.46 -38.51 0.00
C LEU A 630 15.82 -39.49 1.02
N ILE A 631 14.71 -39.12 1.66
CA ILE A 631 13.97 -40.01 2.57
C ILE A 631 13.34 -41.20 1.81
N GLU A 632 12.88 -41.00 0.57
CA GLU A 632 12.37 -42.07 -0.29
C GLU A 632 13.49 -43.06 -0.68
N GLU A 633 14.68 -42.56 -1.03
CA GLU A 633 15.86 -43.37 -1.28
C GLU A 633 16.27 -44.17 -0.03
N GLU A 634 16.29 -43.55 1.15
CA GLU A 634 16.55 -44.23 2.42
C GLU A 634 15.49 -45.29 2.73
N MET A 635 14.20 -45.00 2.48
CA MET A 635 13.11 -45.97 2.66
C MET A 635 13.26 -47.15 1.69
N VAL A 636 13.65 -46.93 0.43
CA VAL A 636 13.92 -47.99 -0.55
C VAL A 636 15.13 -48.84 -0.12
N LEU A 637 16.20 -48.23 0.38
CA LEU A 637 17.35 -48.93 0.95
C LEU A 637 16.95 -49.75 2.19
N LEU A 638 16.09 -49.21 3.05
CA LEU A 638 15.58 -49.91 4.23
C LEU A 638 14.69 -51.10 3.84
N ARG A 639 13.78 -50.96 2.87
CA ARG A 639 12.99 -52.07 2.30
C ARG A 639 13.89 -53.18 1.76
N LYS A 640 14.94 -52.83 0.98
CA LYS A 640 15.94 -53.81 0.49
C LYS A 640 16.73 -54.49 1.62
N LYS A 641 16.99 -53.82 2.75
CA LYS A 641 17.61 -54.43 3.93
C LYS A 641 16.65 -55.43 4.61
N TYR A 642 15.37 -55.06 4.78
CA TYR A 642 14.34 -55.96 5.33
C TYR A 642 14.10 -57.18 4.44
N GLU A 643 14.00 -57.00 3.13
CA GLU A 643 13.84 -58.09 2.17
C GLU A 643 14.98 -59.12 2.28
N LYS A 644 16.24 -58.65 2.33
CA LYS A 644 17.41 -59.51 2.57
C LYS A 644 17.37 -60.21 3.93
N ALA A 645 16.85 -59.57 4.98
CA ALA A 645 16.69 -60.21 6.28
C ALA A 645 15.59 -61.30 6.26
N VAL A 646 14.49 -61.07 5.55
CA VAL A 646 13.43 -62.07 5.33
C VAL A 646 13.93 -63.24 4.48
N GLN A 647 14.71 -62.98 3.43
CA GLN A 647 15.36 -64.02 2.61
C GLN A 647 16.25 -64.92 3.49
N ARG A 648 17.18 -64.34 4.26
CA ARG A 648 18.03 -65.10 5.20
C ARG A 648 17.24 -65.89 6.24
N ARG A 649 16.14 -65.31 6.77
CA ARG A 649 15.26 -66.01 7.71
C ARG A 649 14.59 -67.22 7.03
N ASN A 650 14.12 -67.06 5.80
CA ASN A 650 13.49 -68.13 5.04
C ASN A 650 14.49 -69.23 4.68
N GLU A 651 15.70 -68.87 4.23
CA GLU A 651 16.82 -69.80 4.01
C GLU A 651 17.16 -70.59 5.28
N SER A 652 17.27 -69.91 6.43
CA SER A 652 17.50 -70.54 7.73
C SER A 652 16.34 -71.47 8.14
N GLY A 653 15.10 -71.10 7.80
CA GLY A 653 13.91 -71.90 8.05
C GLY A 653 13.86 -73.17 7.20
N VAL A 654 14.27 -73.09 5.92
CA VAL A 654 14.43 -74.27 5.05
C VAL A 654 15.50 -75.21 5.63
N GLN A 655 16.67 -74.69 6.00
CA GLN A 655 17.72 -75.49 6.64
C GLN A 655 17.28 -76.13 7.97
N LEU A 656 16.40 -75.47 8.73
CA LEU A 656 15.83 -76.05 9.95
C LEU A 656 14.88 -77.21 9.63
N ILE A 657 14.02 -77.07 8.61
CA ILE A 657 13.14 -78.15 8.15
C ILE A 657 13.97 -79.33 7.63
N GLU A 658 14.98 -79.09 6.80
CA GLU A 658 15.91 -80.14 6.32
C GLU A 658 16.57 -80.88 7.50
N ARG A 659 16.98 -80.14 8.55
CA ARG A 659 17.54 -80.72 9.79
C ARG A 659 16.52 -81.52 10.61
N GLU A 660 15.27 -81.06 10.69
CA GLU A 660 14.19 -81.80 11.35
C GLU A 660 13.84 -83.07 10.58
N GLU A 661 13.85 -83.04 9.25
CA GLU A 661 13.70 -84.22 8.38
C GLU A 661 14.87 -85.21 8.55
N GLU A 662 16.12 -84.73 8.57
CA GLU A 662 17.30 -85.53 8.90
C GLU A 662 17.12 -86.24 10.27
N VAL A 663 16.69 -85.50 11.29
CA VAL A 663 16.44 -86.03 12.65
C VAL A 663 15.31 -87.07 12.64
N CYS A 664 14.22 -86.85 11.92
CA CYS A 664 13.16 -87.84 11.76
C CYS A 664 13.68 -89.12 11.11
N ILE A 665 14.45 -89.00 10.02
CA ILE A 665 15.11 -90.13 9.35
C ILE A 665 16.05 -90.88 10.30
N PHE A 666 16.78 -90.19 11.18
CA PHE A 666 17.61 -90.82 12.21
C PHE A 666 16.79 -91.55 13.27
N PHE A 667 15.68 -90.99 13.75
CA PHE A 667 14.76 -91.70 14.66
C PHE A 667 14.14 -92.94 14.00
N GLU A 668 13.75 -92.87 12.74
CA GLU A 668 13.24 -94.02 11.97
C GLU A 668 14.32 -95.12 11.88
N LYS A 669 15.57 -94.75 11.56
CA LYS A 669 16.73 -95.67 11.52
C LYS A 669 17.02 -96.31 12.88
N ILE A 670 17.01 -95.53 13.96
CA ILE A 670 17.20 -96.03 15.33
C ILE A 670 16.08 -97.02 15.68
N ASN A 671 14.81 -96.68 15.43
CA ASN A 671 13.68 -97.57 15.67
C ASN A 671 13.77 -98.89 14.87
N ILE A 672 14.28 -98.85 13.64
CA ILE A 672 14.54 -100.06 12.83
C ILE A 672 15.70 -100.88 13.43
N GLN A 673 16.78 -100.23 13.84
CA GLN A 673 17.92 -100.89 14.49
C GLN A 673 17.56 -101.50 15.85
N GLU A 674 16.74 -100.84 16.67
CA GLU A 674 16.24 -101.38 17.94
C GLU A 674 15.34 -102.59 17.71
N LYS A 675 14.43 -102.56 16.74
CA LYS A 675 13.63 -103.74 16.37
C LYS A 675 14.51 -104.91 15.89
N LEU A 676 15.52 -104.63 15.08
CA LEU A 676 16.47 -105.64 14.60
C LEU A 676 17.31 -106.22 15.74
N LYS A 677 17.77 -105.37 16.68
CA LYS A 677 18.45 -105.80 17.90
C LYS A 677 17.52 -106.66 18.78
N LEU A 678 16.29 -106.24 19.02
CA LEU A 678 15.32 -107.00 19.83
C LEU A 678 15.02 -108.37 19.22
N ASN A 679 14.89 -108.46 17.90
CA ASN A 679 14.77 -109.73 17.19
C ASN A 679 16.04 -110.59 17.39
N GLY A 680 17.23 -110.01 17.23
CA GLY A 680 18.50 -110.68 17.52
C GLY A 680 18.60 -111.18 18.97
N ASP A 681 18.21 -110.38 19.96
CA ASP A 681 18.17 -110.77 21.37
C ASP A 681 17.16 -111.91 21.62
N VAL A 682 16.05 -111.96 20.89
CA VAL A 682 15.10 -113.10 20.94
C VAL A 682 15.72 -114.35 20.32
N GLU A 683 16.36 -114.25 19.14
CA GLU A 683 17.04 -115.37 18.49
C GLU A 683 18.19 -115.93 19.33
N ILE A 684 19.00 -115.05 19.93
CA ILE A 684 20.07 -115.43 20.88
C ILE A 684 19.47 -116.17 22.07
N ARG A 685 18.41 -115.67 22.72
CA ARG A 685 17.75 -116.38 23.84
C ARG A 685 17.23 -117.76 23.43
N VAL A 686 16.65 -117.90 22.23
CA VAL A 686 16.22 -119.20 21.70
C VAL A 686 17.43 -120.14 21.47
N LEU A 687 18.57 -119.62 21.02
CA LEU A 687 19.81 -120.40 20.90
C LEU A 687 20.41 -120.77 22.27
N GLU A 688 20.38 -119.87 23.26
CA GLU A 688 20.81 -120.13 24.63
C GLU A 688 19.94 -121.20 25.30
N GLU A 689 18.62 -121.17 25.11
CA GLU A 689 17.71 -122.22 25.59
C GLU A 689 17.99 -123.57 24.93
N LYS A 690 18.21 -123.60 23.60
CA LYS A 690 18.65 -124.81 22.89
C LYS A 690 19.98 -125.33 23.45
N LEU A 691 20.95 -124.45 23.72
CA LEU A 691 22.26 -124.80 24.26
C LEU A 691 22.14 -125.30 25.71
N ARG A 692 21.29 -124.69 26.54
CA ARG A 692 20.94 -125.16 27.89
C ARG A 692 20.28 -126.54 27.86
N PHE A 693 19.35 -126.78 26.94
CA PHE A 693 18.71 -128.08 26.73
C PHE A 693 19.72 -129.16 26.28
N LEU A 694 20.65 -128.82 25.39
CA LEU A 694 21.74 -129.71 24.99
C LEU A 694 22.70 -129.99 26.16
N ARG A 695 23.05 -129.00 26.99
CA ARG A 695 23.82 -129.21 28.23
C ARG A 695 23.11 -130.14 29.21
N LEU A 696 21.80 -130.00 29.38
CA LEU A 696 20.99 -130.92 30.20
C LEU A 696 21.00 -132.35 29.63
N LYS A 697 20.86 -132.52 28.30
CA LYS A 697 21.00 -133.84 27.65
C LYS A 697 22.39 -134.45 27.85
N ILE A 698 23.46 -133.65 27.76
CA ILE A 698 24.83 -134.11 28.02
C ILE A 698 24.99 -134.55 29.49
N ALA A 699 24.51 -133.76 30.44
CA ALA A 699 24.57 -134.08 31.87
C ALA A 699 23.78 -135.37 32.21
N GLU A 700 22.60 -135.57 31.62
CA GLU A 700 21.83 -136.80 31.80
C GLU A 700 22.52 -138.01 31.14
N LYS A 701 23.17 -137.84 29.98
CA LYS A 701 23.99 -138.91 29.38
C LYS A 701 25.24 -139.23 30.22
N GLN A 702 25.89 -138.24 30.81
CA GLN A 702 26.98 -138.44 31.76
C GLN A 702 26.50 -139.17 33.02
N ARG A 703 25.32 -138.83 33.56
CA ARG A 703 24.68 -139.57 34.66
C ARG A 703 24.43 -141.03 34.30
N GLN A 704 23.88 -141.30 33.12
CA GLN A 704 23.63 -142.66 32.62
C GLN A 704 24.94 -143.46 32.50
N ILE A 705 26.03 -142.83 32.04
CA ILE A 705 27.37 -143.43 32.02
C ILE A 705 27.85 -143.74 33.44
N CYS A 706 27.77 -142.79 34.39
CA CYS A 706 28.17 -143.02 35.77
C CYS A 706 27.37 -144.13 36.47
N VAL A 707 26.07 -144.24 36.22
CA VAL A 707 25.24 -145.35 36.75
C VAL A 707 25.69 -146.68 36.15
N THR A 708 25.91 -146.73 34.84
CA THR A 708 26.41 -147.94 34.15
C THR A 708 27.79 -148.36 34.67
N GLN A 709 28.69 -147.40 34.90
CA GLN A 709 30.01 -147.64 35.49
C GLN A 709 29.90 -148.16 36.93
N LYS A 710 28.94 -147.70 37.74
CA LYS A 710 28.69 -148.22 39.10
C LYS A 710 28.10 -149.63 39.12
N LEU A 711 27.39 -150.04 38.06
CA LEU A 711 26.88 -151.42 37.90
C LEU A 711 27.95 -152.39 37.39
N LEU A 712 29.03 -151.89 36.79
CA LEU A 712 30.11 -152.71 36.21
C LEU A 712 30.81 -153.64 37.23
N PRO A 713 31.14 -153.22 38.47
CA PRO A 713 31.69 -154.12 39.48
C PRO A 713 30.71 -155.21 39.90
N THR A 714 29.41 -154.91 40.03
CA THR A 714 28.37 -155.89 40.33
C THR A 714 28.27 -156.93 39.21
N LYS A 715 28.33 -156.50 37.95
CA LYS A 715 28.40 -157.40 36.79
C LYS A 715 29.66 -158.27 36.83
N ARG A 716 30.84 -157.69 37.10
CA ARG A 716 32.10 -158.46 37.26
C ARG A 716 32.05 -159.46 38.40
N ALA A 717 31.40 -159.14 39.53
CA ALA A 717 31.21 -160.06 40.64
C ALA A 717 30.25 -161.20 40.28
N LEU A 718 29.17 -160.91 39.53
CA LEU A 718 28.28 -161.93 38.98
C LEU A 718 29.00 -162.82 37.95
N ASP A 719 29.78 -162.23 37.03
CA ASP A 719 30.62 -162.97 36.07
C ASP A 719 31.63 -163.88 36.79
N ALA A 720 32.24 -163.41 37.89
CA ALA A 720 33.17 -164.20 38.71
C ALA A 720 32.46 -165.33 39.47
N ASN A 721 31.27 -165.07 40.04
CA ASN A 721 30.45 -166.10 40.66
C ASN A 721 30.01 -167.16 39.64
N LEU A 722 29.70 -166.75 38.40
CA LEU A 722 29.36 -167.65 37.29
C LEU A 722 30.57 -168.53 36.91
N ALA A 723 31.78 -167.96 36.88
CA ALA A 723 33.02 -168.72 36.69
C ALA A 723 33.27 -169.72 37.85
N VAL A 724 33.03 -169.34 39.11
CA VAL A 724 33.11 -170.26 40.25
C VAL A 724 32.09 -171.38 40.15
N LEU A 725 30.84 -171.07 39.77
CA LEU A 725 29.78 -172.07 39.51
C LEU A 725 30.14 -172.99 38.34
N GLN A 726 30.80 -172.49 37.29
CA GLN A 726 31.32 -173.31 36.20
C GLN A 726 32.47 -174.23 36.64
N ILE A 727 33.36 -173.76 37.51
CA ILE A 727 34.43 -174.60 38.11
C ILE A 727 33.83 -175.67 39.03
N GLN A 728 32.85 -175.32 39.87
CA GLN A 728 32.13 -176.28 40.71
C GLN A 728 31.36 -177.29 39.87
N PHE A 729 30.73 -176.85 38.78
CA PHE A 729 30.05 -177.74 37.84
C PHE A 729 31.04 -178.69 37.15
N ALA A 730 32.22 -178.22 36.75
CA ALA A 730 33.28 -179.07 36.21
C ALA A 730 33.76 -180.10 37.24
N GLN A 731 34.00 -179.69 38.49
CA GLN A 731 34.36 -180.61 39.59
C GLN A 731 33.25 -181.64 39.86
N CYS A 732 31.98 -181.25 39.77
CA CYS A 732 30.86 -182.18 39.83
C CYS A 732 30.81 -183.13 38.61
N ALA A 733 31.14 -182.65 37.42
CA ALA A 733 31.19 -183.46 36.19
C ALA A 733 32.35 -184.48 36.21
N ASP A 734 33.52 -184.10 36.70
CA ASP A 734 34.65 -185.03 36.90
C ASP A 734 34.31 -186.07 37.97
N ARG A 735 33.66 -185.67 39.06
CA ARG A 735 33.17 -186.59 40.09
C ARG A 735 32.03 -187.49 39.61
N ILE A 736 31.25 -187.05 38.61
CA ILE A 736 30.30 -187.89 37.89
C ILE A 736 31.06 -188.88 37.00
N LYS A 737 32.13 -188.49 36.30
CA LYS A 737 32.99 -189.42 35.55
C LYS A 737 33.63 -190.50 36.41
N ASP A 738 34.18 -190.14 37.59
CA ASP A 738 34.73 -191.11 38.55
C ASP A 738 33.67 -192.13 39.00
N LEU A 739 32.41 -191.69 39.12
CA LEU A 739 31.27 -192.56 39.40
C LEU A 739 30.85 -193.35 38.15
N GLU A 740 30.88 -192.76 36.95
CA GLU A 740 30.59 -193.44 35.68
C GLU A 740 31.58 -194.57 35.41
N GLU A 741 32.89 -194.41 35.69
CA GLU A 741 33.85 -195.52 35.63
C GLU A 741 33.52 -196.65 36.62
N GLN A 742 32.94 -196.34 37.79
CA GLN A 742 32.41 -197.34 38.73
C GLN A 742 31.09 -197.97 38.24
N PHE A 743 30.29 -197.23 37.46
CA PHE A 743 28.99 -197.64 36.90
C PHE A 743 29.07 -198.39 35.56
N VAL A 744 30.20 -198.34 34.85
CA VAL A 744 30.40 -199.00 33.53
C VAL A 744 30.62 -200.52 33.63
N ASN A 745 30.71 -201.09 34.84
CA ASN A 745 30.62 -202.54 35.07
C ASN A 745 29.17 -203.05 34.86
N PRO A 746 28.86 -203.83 33.80
CA PRO A 746 27.49 -204.02 33.35
C PRO A 746 26.84 -205.32 33.87
N ASP A 747 26.88 -205.56 35.19
CA ASP A 747 26.31 -206.79 35.77
C ASP A 747 25.49 -206.59 37.06
N ASN A 748 24.58 -205.60 37.06
CA ASN A 748 23.44 -205.64 37.97
C ASN A 748 22.17 -204.96 37.43
N LYS A 749 21.06 -205.72 37.42
CA LYS A 749 19.82 -205.37 36.69
C LYS A 749 18.80 -204.63 37.56
N SER A 750 19.09 -203.39 37.97
CA SER A 750 18.02 -202.55 38.52
C SER A 750 18.15 -201.05 38.21
N ARG A 751 17.17 -200.57 37.41
CA ARG A 751 16.49 -199.24 37.41
C ARG A 751 16.64 -198.39 36.14
N ILE A 752 15.62 -198.50 35.27
CA ILE A 752 15.23 -197.49 34.27
C ILE A 752 13.78 -197.06 34.56
N ARG A 753 13.43 -195.78 34.41
CA ARG A 753 12.04 -195.26 34.48
C ARG A 753 11.89 -193.90 33.77
N PHE A 754 10.76 -193.65 33.10
CA PHE A 754 10.40 -192.43 32.33
C PHE A 754 9.06 -191.81 32.79
N ILE A 755 8.85 -190.48 32.64
CA ILE A 755 7.60 -189.70 32.91
C ILE A 755 7.46 -188.46 31.94
N PRO A 756 6.25 -187.95 31.54
CA PRO A 756 6.03 -187.08 30.34
C PRO A 756 5.27 -185.70 30.52
N GLY A 757 4.97 -184.95 29.43
CA GLY A 757 4.16 -183.68 29.36
C GLY A 757 3.66 -183.27 27.93
N LYS A 758 2.78 -182.24 27.76
CA LYS A 758 2.07 -181.81 26.50
C LYS A 758 1.81 -180.28 26.36
N ASP A 759 1.57 -179.78 25.12
CA ASP A 759 1.29 -178.37 24.73
C ASP A 759 -0.16 -178.06 24.23
N LEU A 760 -0.51 -176.76 24.04
CA LEU A 760 -1.85 -176.23 23.63
C LEU A 760 -1.97 -175.85 22.12
N THR A 761 -3.20 -175.59 21.63
CA THR A 761 -3.61 -175.56 20.21
C THR A 761 -4.07 -174.19 19.65
N GLU A 762 -4.02 -174.02 18.31
CA GLU A 762 -4.16 -172.74 17.59
C GLU A 762 -5.48 -171.98 17.78
N GLU A 763 -6.62 -172.66 17.94
CA GLU A 763 -7.93 -171.99 18.04
C GLU A 763 -8.06 -171.06 19.24
N GLU A 764 -7.37 -171.36 20.35
CA GLU A 764 -7.34 -170.49 21.54
C GLU A 764 -6.49 -169.23 21.33
N MET A 765 -5.56 -169.29 20.38
CA MET A 765 -4.68 -168.18 20.02
C MET A 765 -5.41 -167.17 19.12
N ILE A 766 -6.20 -167.66 18.15
CA ILE A 766 -7.01 -166.83 17.24
C ILE A 766 -8.08 -166.06 18.02
N LYS A 767 -8.82 -166.71 18.92
CA LYS A 767 -9.85 -166.06 19.76
C LYS A 767 -9.30 -164.93 20.65
N LYS A 768 -8.01 -164.99 21.02
CA LYS A 768 -7.31 -163.90 21.74
C LYS A 768 -6.91 -162.75 20.82
N LEU A 769 -6.66 -163.02 19.55
CA LEU A 769 -6.24 -162.04 18.54
C LEU A 769 -7.44 -161.16 18.13
N ASP A 770 -8.57 -161.77 17.77
CA ASP A 770 -9.83 -161.06 17.44
C ASP A 770 -10.28 -160.10 18.57
N MET A 771 -10.11 -160.54 19.82
CA MET A 771 -10.46 -159.74 21.01
C MET A 771 -9.57 -158.49 21.16
N LEU A 772 -8.31 -158.55 20.72
CA LEU A 772 -7.38 -157.42 20.75
C LEU A 772 -7.66 -156.44 19.61
N GLU A 773 -7.97 -156.92 18.41
CA GLU A 773 -8.37 -156.08 17.28
C GLU A 773 -9.65 -155.27 17.59
N LEU A 774 -10.65 -155.92 18.20
CA LEU A 774 -11.88 -155.25 18.64
C LEU A 774 -11.63 -154.16 19.72
N GLN A 775 -10.59 -154.31 20.55
CA GLN A 775 -10.19 -153.28 21.51
C GLN A 775 -9.46 -152.11 20.86
N LEU A 776 -8.70 -152.36 19.78
CA LEU A 776 -7.95 -151.36 19.05
C LEU A 776 -8.88 -150.42 18.27
N ALA A 777 -9.83 -150.98 17.51
CA ALA A 777 -10.85 -150.20 16.79
C ALA A 777 -11.65 -149.26 17.71
N LYS A 778 -12.05 -149.73 18.89
CA LYS A 778 -12.75 -148.93 19.93
C LYS A 778 -11.90 -147.81 20.56
N LYS A 779 -10.58 -147.79 20.32
CA LYS A 779 -9.69 -146.71 20.74
C LYS A 779 -9.49 -145.69 19.64
N GLU A 780 -9.47 -146.10 18.38
CA GLU A 780 -9.35 -145.23 17.21
C GLU A 780 -10.61 -144.35 17.04
N GLU A 781 -11.80 -144.94 17.16
CA GLU A 781 -13.08 -144.21 17.14
C GLU A 781 -13.11 -143.06 18.17
N LYS A 782 -12.69 -143.35 19.40
CA LYS A 782 -12.61 -142.35 20.51
C LYS A 782 -11.51 -141.30 20.32
N LEU A 783 -10.55 -141.55 19.45
CA LEU A 783 -9.49 -140.59 19.13
C LEU A 783 -10.00 -139.60 18.08
N LEU A 784 -10.69 -140.10 17.04
CA LEU A 784 -11.39 -139.28 16.04
C LEU A 784 -12.46 -138.36 16.65
N GLU A 785 -13.25 -138.85 17.61
CA GLU A 785 -14.19 -138.01 18.37
C GLU A 785 -13.50 -136.83 19.07
N LYS A 786 -12.31 -137.06 19.64
CA LYS A 786 -11.55 -136.03 20.35
C LYS A 786 -10.87 -135.05 19.41
N ASP A 787 -10.37 -135.50 18.27
CA ASP A 787 -9.80 -134.62 17.25
C ASP A 787 -10.88 -133.70 16.65
N PHE A 788 -12.09 -134.20 16.41
CA PHE A 788 -13.22 -133.36 15.97
C PHE A 788 -13.61 -132.29 17.01
N ILE A 789 -13.64 -132.66 18.30
CA ILE A 789 -13.87 -131.70 19.39
C ILE A 789 -12.73 -130.66 19.45
N TYR A 790 -11.47 -131.11 19.33
CA TYR A 790 -10.31 -130.23 19.34
C TYR A 790 -10.33 -129.22 18.17
N GLU A 791 -10.71 -129.65 16.98
CA GLU A 791 -10.82 -128.79 15.80
C GLU A 791 -11.92 -127.73 15.98
N GLN A 792 -13.09 -128.11 16.49
CA GLN A 792 -14.17 -127.17 16.82
C GLN A 792 -13.77 -126.16 17.91
N VAL A 793 -13.12 -126.61 18.99
CA VAL A 793 -12.60 -125.73 20.05
C VAL A 793 -11.53 -124.78 19.49
N THR A 794 -10.68 -125.25 18.58
CA THR A 794 -9.64 -124.43 17.93
C THR A 794 -10.27 -123.36 17.04
N GLN A 795 -11.27 -123.70 16.23
CA GLN A 795 -12.02 -122.72 15.41
C GLN A 795 -12.74 -121.66 16.27
N LEU A 796 -13.41 -122.07 17.36
CA LEU A 796 -14.08 -121.15 18.28
C LEU A 796 -13.07 -120.22 18.98
N THR A 797 -11.95 -120.77 19.44
CA THR A 797 -10.86 -120.00 20.08
C THR A 797 -10.25 -119.00 19.12
N ASN A 798 -10.03 -119.37 17.85
CA ASN A 798 -9.51 -118.46 16.83
C ASN A 798 -10.51 -117.36 16.46
N LYS A 799 -11.81 -117.67 16.35
CA LYS A 799 -12.87 -116.66 16.17
C LYS A 799 -12.96 -115.68 17.35
N LEU A 800 -12.84 -116.16 18.59
CA LEU A 800 -12.77 -115.33 19.80
C LEU A 800 -11.51 -114.47 19.83
N ARG A 801 -10.34 -115.03 19.49
CA ARG A 801 -9.07 -114.30 19.40
C ARG A 801 -9.13 -113.18 18.37
N GLY A 802 -9.68 -113.44 17.18
CA GLY A 802 -9.89 -112.44 16.13
C GLY A 802 -10.77 -111.28 16.59
N LYS A 803 -11.96 -111.57 17.17
CA LYS A 803 -12.86 -110.55 17.74
C LYS A 803 -12.22 -109.76 18.89
N THR A 804 -11.44 -110.43 19.74
CA THR A 804 -10.72 -109.79 20.85
C THR A 804 -9.64 -108.85 20.33
N GLN A 805 -8.98 -109.20 19.23
CA GLN A 805 -7.94 -108.37 18.62
C GLN A 805 -8.54 -107.10 17.98
N THR A 806 -9.65 -107.20 17.25
CA THR A 806 -10.38 -106.04 16.71
C THR A 806 -10.90 -105.13 17.82
N CYS A 807 -11.53 -105.69 18.87
CA CYS A 807 -11.97 -104.88 20.02
C CYS A 807 -10.80 -104.18 20.74
N LYS A 808 -9.60 -104.78 20.80
CA LYS A 808 -8.40 -104.11 21.34
C LYS A 808 -7.94 -102.95 20.47
N GLU A 809 -7.97 -103.12 19.15
CA GLU A 809 -7.62 -102.07 18.20
C GLU A 809 -8.61 -100.90 18.28
N ASP A 810 -9.92 -101.17 18.30
CA ASP A 810 -10.96 -100.15 18.50
C ASP A 810 -10.83 -99.42 19.85
N THR A 811 -10.59 -100.18 20.93
CA THR A 811 -10.40 -99.59 22.28
C THR A 811 -9.14 -98.72 22.33
N LEU A 812 -8.06 -99.12 21.66
CA LEU A 812 -6.82 -98.34 21.57
C LEU A 812 -6.99 -97.09 20.68
N LEU A 813 -7.80 -97.17 19.62
CA LEU A 813 -8.15 -96.04 18.77
C LEU A 813 -9.03 -95.03 19.55
N LEU A 814 -9.99 -95.52 20.34
CA LEU A 814 -10.80 -94.72 21.25
C LEU A 814 -9.95 -94.06 22.35
N ALA A 815 -9.03 -94.80 22.98
CA ALA A 815 -8.11 -94.26 23.99
C ALA A 815 -7.17 -93.20 23.42
N LYS A 816 -6.65 -93.40 22.20
CA LYS A 816 -5.86 -92.37 21.48
C LYS A 816 -6.69 -91.11 21.19
N LYS A 817 -7.95 -91.26 20.75
CA LYS A 817 -8.87 -90.12 20.54
C LYS A 817 -9.17 -89.40 21.87
N MET A 818 -9.45 -90.14 22.94
CA MET A 818 -9.73 -89.59 24.28
C MET A 818 -8.52 -88.81 24.83
N ASN A 819 -7.30 -89.34 24.72
CA ASN A 819 -6.07 -88.62 25.08
C ASN A 819 -5.85 -87.38 24.19
N GLY A 820 -6.17 -87.46 22.89
CA GLY A 820 -6.12 -86.32 21.98
C GLY A 820 -7.11 -85.21 22.35
N TYR A 821 -8.34 -85.56 22.74
CA TYR A 821 -9.32 -84.61 23.27
C TYR A 821 -8.87 -84.04 24.62
N GLN A 822 -8.33 -84.85 25.53
CA GLN A 822 -7.83 -84.39 26.82
C GLN A 822 -6.64 -83.43 26.68
N LYS A 823 -5.72 -83.69 25.73
CA LYS A 823 -4.65 -82.75 25.39
C LYS A 823 -5.23 -81.44 24.83
N ARG A 824 -6.12 -81.51 23.83
CA ARG A 824 -6.81 -80.32 23.28
C ARG A 824 -7.54 -79.49 24.34
N ILE A 825 -8.16 -80.15 25.32
CA ILE A 825 -8.83 -79.47 26.44
C ILE A 825 -7.78 -78.76 27.31
N LYS A 826 -6.68 -79.42 27.69
CA LYS A 826 -5.58 -78.78 28.43
C LYS A 826 -4.99 -77.58 27.67
N ASP A 827 -4.63 -77.77 26.40
CA ASP A 827 -4.09 -76.72 25.53
C ASP A 827 -5.07 -75.51 25.43
N ALA A 828 -6.38 -75.77 25.39
CA ALA A 828 -7.41 -74.72 25.40
C ALA A 828 -7.57 -74.06 26.78
N THR A 829 -7.43 -74.82 27.87
CA THR A 829 -7.50 -74.29 29.24
C THR A 829 -6.28 -73.42 29.54
N GLU A 830 -5.09 -73.81 29.09
CA GLU A 830 -3.86 -73.02 29.20
C GLU A 830 -3.96 -71.71 28.40
N LYS A 831 -4.45 -71.76 27.16
CA LYS A 831 -4.74 -70.54 26.37
C LYS A 831 -5.80 -69.66 27.03
N MET A 832 -6.84 -70.24 27.62
CA MET A 832 -7.86 -69.49 28.35
C MET A 832 -7.28 -68.85 29.63
N MET A 833 -6.42 -69.54 30.37
CA MET A 833 -5.72 -68.97 31.53
C MET A 833 -4.75 -67.85 31.13
N ALA A 834 -4.03 -67.99 30.01
CA ALA A 834 -3.18 -66.93 29.46
C ALA A 834 -4.01 -65.69 29.07
N LEU A 835 -5.12 -65.89 28.33
CA LEU A 835 -6.03 -64.79 27.97
C LEU A 835 -6.69 -64.14 29.18
N VAL A 836 -7.08 -64.90 30.20
CA VAL A 836 -7.61 -64.35 31.46
C VAL A 836 -6.54 -63.57 32.22
N ALA A 837 -5.29 -64.03 32.24
CA ALA A 837 -4.17 -63.31 32.84
C ALA A 837 -3.88 -61.99 32.08
N GLU A 838 -3.78 -62.03 30.75
CA GLU A 838 -3.62 -60.84 29.90
C GLU A 838 -4.78 -59.85 30.10
N LEU A 839 -6.02 -60.34 30.08
CA LEU A 839 -7.22 -59.50 30.24
C LEU A 839 -7.29 -58.90 31.65
N SER A 840 -6.87 -59.64 32.70
CA SER A 840 -6.75 -59.09 34.07
C SER A 840 -5.66 -58.02 34.17
N MET A 841 -4.52 -58.19 33.49
CA MET A 841 -3.46 -57.18 33.41
C MET A 841 -3.93 -55.93 32.66
N LYS A 842 -4.68 -56.09 31.55
CA LYS A 842 -5.27 -54.97 30.81
C LYS A 842 -6.36 -54.27 31.62
N GLN A 843 -7.16 -54.99 32.40
CA GLN A 843 -8.13 -54.40 33.33
C GLN A 843 -7.43 -53.61 34.44
N ALA A 844 -6.38 -54.16 35.05
CA ALA A 844 -5.57 -53.45 36.05
C ALA A 844 -4.96 -52.16 35.48
N LEU A 845 -4.32 -52.23 34.31
CA LEU A 845 -3.78 -51.07 33.59
C LEU A 845 -4.87 -50.03 33.28
N THR A 846 -6.06 -50.47 32.88
CA THR A 846 -7.19 -49.56 32.59
C THR A 846 -7.66 -48.86 33.86
N ILE A 847 -7.70 -49.55 35.00
CA ILE A 847 -8.06 -48.97 36.31
C ILE A 847 -6.97 -47.98 36.78
N GLU A 848 -5.69 -48.30 36.59
CA GLU A 848 -4.57 -47.40 36.88
C GLU A 848 -4.62 -46.13 36.01
N LEU A 849 -4.82 -46.27 34.69
CA LEU A 849 -4.97 -45.12 33.78
C LEU A 849 -6.22 -44.28 34.10
N GLN A 850 -7.35 -44.91 34.44
CA GLN A 850 -8.54 -44.19 34.91
C GLN A 850 -8.33 -43.50 36.27
N LYS A 851 -7.43 -44.01 37.12
CA LYS A 851 -7.04 -43.36 38.35
C LYS A 851 -6.13 -42.16 38.06
N GLU A 852 -5.13 -42.32 37.20
CA GLU A 852 -4.25 -41.22 36.78
C GLU A 852 -5.05 -40.09 36.11
N VAL A 853 -5.95 -40.41 35.17
CA VAL A 853 -6.82 -39.39 34.52
C VAL A 853 -7.58 -38.58 35.57
N ARG A 854 -8.25 -39.24 36.55
CA ARG A 854 -8.97 -38.54 37.61
C ARG A 854 -8.05 -37.71 38.51
N GLU A 855 -6.87 -38.22 38.88
CA GLU A 855 -5.88 -37.47 39.65
C GLU A 855 -5.37 -36.23 38.89
N LYS A 856 -5.19 -36.32 37.57
CA LYS A 856 -4.82 -35.18 36.72
C LYS A 856 -5.98 -34.20 36.53
N GLU A 857 -7.21 -34.67 36.38
CA GLU A 857 -8.42 -33.84 36.30
C GLU A 857 -8.65 -33.07 37.61
N GLU A 858 -8.56 -33.72 38.77
CA GLU A 858 -8.63 -33.08 40.09
C GLU A 858 -7.48 -32.08 40.30
N PHE A 859 -6.26 -32.41 39.85
CA PHE A 859 -5.12 -31.51 39.89
C PHE A 859 -5.32 -30.26 39.02
N ILE A 860 -5.80 -30.43 37.78
CA ILE A 860 -6.12 -29.32 36.87
C ILE A 860 -7.25 -28.47 37.46
N PHE A 861 -8.32 -29.08 37.96
CA PHE A 861 -9.43 -28.38 38.61
C PHE A 861 -8.96 -27.56 39.84
N SER A 862 -8.08 -28.13 40.66
CA SER A 862 -7.45 -27.45 41.80
C SER A 862 -6.59 -26.26 41.35
N CYS A 863 -5.82 -26.40 40.26
CA CYS A 863 -5.04 -25.31 39.69
C CYS A 863 -5.92 -24.21 39.10
N SER A 864 -6.91 -24.56 38.27
CA SER A 864 -7.86 -23.61 37.68
C SER A 864 -8.64 -22.85 38.76
N SER A 865 -9.15 -23.53 39.79
CA SER A 865 -9.87 -22.86 40.88
C SER A 865 -8.99 -21.93 41.72
N ARG A 866 -7.67 -22.17 41.79
CA ARG A 866 -6.72 -21.20 42.39
C ARG A 866 -6.47 -20.00 41.49
N ILE A 867 -6.28 -20.23 40.18
CA ILE A 867 -6.12 -19.16 39.18
C ILE A 867 -7.35 -18.24 39.16
N GLU A 868 -8.56 -18.80 39.11
CA GLU A 868 -9.83 -18.05 39.17
C GLU A 868 -9.98 -17.21 40.45
N LYS A 869 -9.40 -17.66 41.56
CA LYS A 869 -9.39 -16.95 42.85
C LYS A 869 -8.20 -15.99 43.01
N GLY A 870 -7.36 -15.83 41.97
CA GLY A 870 -6.16 -14.99 42.02
C GLY A 870 -5.08 -15.48 42.99
N LEU A 871 -5.11 -16.76 43.37
CA LEU A 871 -4.16 -17.38 44.30
C LEU A 871 -2.99 -18.03 43.54
N PRO A 872 -1.77 -17.99 44.08
CA PRO A 872 -0.62 -18.64 43.45
C PRO A 872 -0.79 -20.16 43.33
N LEU A 873 -0.19 -20.71 42.27
CA LEU A 873 -0.15 -22.14 41.98
C LEU A 873 0.58 -22.93 43.08
N ASN A 874 0.42 -24.26 43.08
CA ASN A 874 0.98 -25.11 44.14
C ASN A 874 2.52 -25.06 44.14
N ARG A 875 3.15 -25.03 45.33
CA ARG A 875 4.62 -24.92 45.48
C ARG A 875 5.43 -26.03 44.82
N GLU A 876 4.80 -27.14 44.47
CA GLU A 876 5.42 -28.23 43.70
C GLU A 876 5.62 -27.83 42.23
N ILE A 877 4.63 -27.16 41.63
CA ILE A 877 4.71 -26.61 40.27
C ILE A 877 5.81 -25.54 40.19
N GLU A 878 5.93 -24.71 41.23
CA GLU A 878 7.01 -23.72 41.34
C GLU A 878 8.40 -24.40 41.41
N LYS A 879 8.54 -25.51 42.14
CA LYS A 879 9.78 -26.28 42.21
C LYS A 879 10.12 -26.98 40.90
N ASP A 880 9.12 -27.53 40.21
CA ASP A 880 9.29 -28.17 38.91
C ASP A 880 9.61 -27.15 37.82
N TRP A 881 9.00 -25.97 37.86
CA TRP A 881 9.35 -24.84 36.99
C TRP A 881 10.79 -24.37 37.24
N LEU A 882 11.20 -24.22 38.51
CA LEU A 882 12.59 -23.94 38.89
C LEU A 882 13.54 -25.10 38.58
N LYS A 883 13.05 -26.31 38.31
CA LYS A 883 13.85 -27.42 37.79
C LYS A 883 14.00 -27.32 36.28
N VAL A 884 12.92 -27.07 35.54
CA VAL A 884 12.94 -26.81 34.09
C VAL A 884 13.87 -25.64 33.76
N LEU A 885 13.79 -24.52 34.48
CA LEU A 885 14.70 -23.38 34.29
C LEU A 885 16.18 -23.76 34.51
N ARG A 886 16.49 -24.59 35.52
CA ARG A 886 17.86 -25.09 35.75
C ARG A 886 18.30 -26.07 34.67
N ASP A 887 17.40 -26.92 34.19
CA ASP A 887 17.69 -27.87 33.12
C ASP A 887 17.90 -27.11 31.78
N GLU A 888 17.16 -26.03 31.53
CA GLU A 888 17.35 -25.08 30.42
C GLU A 888 18.67 -24.31 30.53
N GLU A 889 19.02 -23.78 31.71
CA GLU A 889 20.34 -23.17 31.97
C GLU A 889 21.48 -24.17 31.73
N MET A 890 21.34 -25.41 32.20
CA MET A 890 22.31 -26.49 31.96
C MET A 890 22.41 -26.86 30.47
N TYR A 891 21.29 -26.89 29.75
CA TYR A 891 21.30 -27.11 28.29
C TYR A 891 21.95 -25.95 27.53
N ALA A 892 21.68 -24.70 27.93
CA ALA A 892 22.33 -23.52 27.36
C ALA A 892 23.86 -23.55 27.63
N PHE A 893 24.26 -23.92 28.85
CA PHE A 893 25.67 -24.06 29.23
C PHE A 893 26.35 -25.17 28.43
N ALA A 894 25.74 -26.36 28.34
CA ALA A 894 26.26 -27.47 27.55
C ALA A 894 26.33 -27.15 26.04
N THR A 895 25.38 -26.36 25.52
CA THR A 895 25.40 -25.93 24.11
C THR A 895 26.48 -24.87 23.86
N ALA A 896 26.68 -23.94 24.78
CA ALA A 896 27.78 -22.99 24.75
C ALA A 896 29.14 -23.69 24.85
N GLU A 897 29.28 -24.67 25.75
CA GLU A 897 30.47 -25.50 25.90
C GLU A 897 30.78 -26.29 24.62
N LYS A 898 29.76 -26.91 24.01
CA LYS A 898 29.89 -27.56 22.69
C LYS A 898 30.33 -26.60 21.59
N SER A 899 29.80 -25.37 21.57
CA SER A 899 30.23 -24.34 20.61
C SER A 899 31.69 -23.91 20.83
N ARG A 900 32.16 -23.95 22.09
CA ARG A 900 33.56 -23.73 22.45
C ARG A 900 34.45 -24.90 22.06
N GLU A 901 33.99 -26.14 22.21
CA GLU A 901 34.68 -27.33 21.68
C GLU A 901 34.83 -27.27 20.16
N TYR A 902 33.81 -26.83 19.43
CA TYR A 902 33.91 -26.60 17.97
C TYR A 902 34.98 -25.55 17.62
N MET A 903 35.02 -24.42 18.31
CA MET A 903 36.10 -23.42 18.16
C MET A 903 37.49 -24.01 18.50
N GLU A 904 37.59 -24.83 19.55
CA GLU A 904 38.84 -25.51 19.90
C GLU A 904 39.23 -26.61 18.91
N THR A 905 38.30 -27.21 18.16
CA THR A 905 38.64 -28.21 17.14
C THR A 905 39.37 -27.61 15.94
N ASP A 906 39.06 -26.39 15.51
CA ASP A 906 39.79 -25.73 14.42
C ASP A 906 41.26 -25.44 14.80
N TYR A 907 41.54 -25.14 16.08
CA TYR A 907 42.91 -25.03 16.60
C TYR A 907 43.64 -26.39 16.77
N ARG A 908 42.93 -27.52 16.69
CA ARG A 908 43.48 -28.89 16.84
C ARG A 908 43.77 -29.57 15.49
N LEU A 909 43.55 -28.89 14.38
CA LEU A 909 43.90 -29.37 13.03
C LEU A 909 45.36 -29.04 12.71
N LEU A 910 46.21 -30.07 12.58
CA LEU A 910 47.58 -29.87 12.10
C LEU A 910 47.58 -29.51 10.60
N PRO A 911 48.61 -28.80 10.08
CA PRO A 911 48.72 -28.44 8.65
C PRO A 911 48.65 -29.63 7.66
N ASN A 912 48.82 -30.86 8.14
CA ASN A 912 48.69 -32.09 7.36
C ASN A 912 47.26 -32.68 7.36
N GLY A 913 46.25 -31.96 7.89
CA GLY A 913 44.84 -32.37 7.86
C GLY A 913 44.43 -33.43 8.91
N VAL A 914 45.27 -33.67 9.92
CA VAL A 914 45.01 -34.67 10.98
C VAL A 914 44.69 -33.94 12.30
N TYR A 915 43.54 -34.27 12.90
CA TYR A 915 43.15 -33.76 14.21
C TYR A 915 43.96 -34.43 15.33
N THR A 916 44.43 -33.63 16.30
CA THR A 916 45.21 -34.09 17.46
C THR A 916 44.53 -33.70 18.78
N THR A 917 44.48 -34.63 19.74
CA THR A 917 43.97 -34.38 21.09
C THR A 917 45.02 -33.85 22.06
N ALA A 918 46.30 -33.72 21.64
CA ALA A 918 47.37 -33.20 22.49
C ALA A 918 47.45 -31.66 22.45
N GLU A 919 47.54 -31.01 23.62
CA GLU A 919 47.84 -29.58 23.73
C GLU A 919 49.18 -29.26 23.04
N GLN A 920 49.21 -28.22 22.19
CA GLN A 920 50.46 -27.74 21.59
C GLN A 920 51.40 -27.24 22.70
N ARG A 921 52.56 -27.89 22.84
CA ARG A 921 53.62 -27.42 23.74
C ARG A 921 54.34 -26.21 23.11
N PRO A 922 54.50 -25.08 23.82
CA PRO A 922 55.25 -23.92 23.32
C PRO A 922 56.76 -24.23 23.18
N ASN A 923 57.16 -24.86 22.07
CA ASN A 923 58.53 -25.36 21.88
C ASN A 923 59.49 -24.36 21.19
N ALA A 924 59.02 -23.18 20.80
CA ALA A 924 59.87 -22.05 20.40
C ALA A 924 59.14 -20.71 20.57
N TYR A 925 59.87 -19.66 20.94
CA TYR A 925 59.38 -18.27 20.90
C TYR A 925 59.66 -17.69 19.50
N MET A 926 58.61 -17.42 18.73
CA MET A 926 58.71 -16.64 17.48
C MET A 926 58.47 -15.16 17.81
N PRO A 927 59.44 -14.25 17.58
CA PRO A 927 59.23 -12.83 17.79
C PRO A 927 58.34 -12.24 16.68
N GLU A 928 57.28 -11.52 17.06
CA GLU A 928 56.35 -10.83 16.15
C GLU A 928 56.95 -9.52 15.62
N ALA A 929 57.94 -9.61 14.72
CA ALA A 929 58.55 -8.47 14.05
C ALA A 929 58.75 -8.73 12.54
N ASP A 930 57.88 -8.15 11.72
CA ASP A 930 57.71 -8.42 10.28
C ASP A 930 58.84 -7.85 9.38
N THR A 931 60.10 -8.30 9.50
CA THR A 931 61.12 -7.90 8.50
C THR A 931 62.31 -8.84 8.22
N GLU A 932 62.59 -9.88 9.02
CA GLU A 932 63.64 -10.87 8.68
C GLU A 932 63.18 -12.32 8.97
N LEU A 933 63.66 -13.31 8.19
CA LEU A 933 63.15 -14.69 8.23
C LEU A 933 63.26 -15.33 9.63
N PRO A 934 62.20 -15.99 10.13
CA PRO A 934 62.17 -16.52 11.49
C PRO A 934 62.93 -17.85 11.60
N LEU A 935 64.19 -17.79 12.05
CA LEU A 935 64.92 -18.97 12.50
C LEU A 935 64.67 -19.21 14.01
N PRO A 936 64.15 -20.40 14.41
CA PRO A 936 63.84 -20.66 15.81
C PRO A 936 65.11 -20.76 16.66
N LYS A 937 65.13 -20.00 17.78
CA LYS A 937 66.18 -20.09 18.81
C LYS A 937 65.70 -21.00 19.95
N PRO A 938 66.53 -21.94 20.43
CA PRO A 938 66.19 -22.76 21.59
C PRO A 938 66.10 -21.90 22.85
N TYR A 939 65.23 -22.30 23.79
CA TYR A 939 65.16 -21.66 25.11
C TYR A 939 66.53 -21.76 25.82
N GLY A 940 66.95 -20.65 26.44
CA GLY A 940 68.14 -20.63 27.30
C GLY A 940 67.95 -21.47 28.57
N ALA A 941 68.94 -21.44 29.47
CA ALA A 941 69.02 -22.31 30.66
C ALA A 941 67.89 -22.17 31.71
N LEU A 942 66.84 -21.38 31.43
CA LEU A 942 65.63 -21.21 32.24
C LEU A 942 64.39 -21.48 31.37
N ALA A 943 64.17 -22.74 31.00
CA ALA A 943 62.98 -23.16 30.26
C ALA A 943 61.74 -23.15 31.17
N PRO A 944 60.56 -22.66 30.71
CA PRO A 944 59.33 -22.70 31.49
C PRO A 944 58.84 -24.14 31.72
N PHE A 945 58.95 -24.63 32.96
CA PHE A 945 58.43 -25.94 33.36
C PHE A 945 56.97 -25.81 33.82
N LYS A 946 56.01 -26.33 33.05
CA LYS A 946 54.60 -26.52 33.47
C LYS A 946 54.54 -27.82 34.29
N PRO A 947 54.26 -27.79 35.61
CA PRO A 947 54.18 -29.02 36.41
C PRO A 947 53.02 -29.90 35.96
N SER A 948 53.24 -31.22 35.89
CA SER A 948 52.19 -32.19 35.59
C SER A 948 51.17 -32.25 36.75
N GLU A 949 49.88 -32.06 36.46
CA GLU A 949 48.83 -32.25 37.47
C GLU A 949 48.78 -33.69 37.96
N THR A 950 48.54 -33.88 39.26
CA THR A 950 48.50 -35.20 39.89
C THR A 950 47.26 -35.97 39.46
N GLY A 951 47.43 -37.03 38.66
CA GLY A 951 46.33 -37.81 38.09
C GLY A 951 45.36 -38.39 39.13
N ALA A 952 44.07 -38.37 38.78
CA ALA A 952 42.93 -38.68 39.66
C ALA A 952 42.75 -40.15 40.10
N ASN A 953 43.84 -40.94 40.17
CA ASN A 953 43.82 -42.36 40.59
C ASN A 953 44.06 -42.56 42.10
N ARG A 954 43.45 -41.71 42.94
CA ARG A 954 43.35 -41.92 44.39
C ARG A 954 41.99 -41.50 44.96
N ARG A 955 40.99 -42.38 44.81
CA ARG A 955 39.85 -42.60 45.73
C ARG A 955 38.94 -43.69 45.16
N HIS A 956 39.17 -44.96 45.53
CA HIS A 956 38.16 -46.03 45.63
C HIS A 956 38.76 -47.27 46.32
N ILE A 957 38.95 -47.18 47.65
CA ILE A 957 39.23 -48.37 48.46
C ILE A 957 37.90 -49.10 48.67
N ARG A 958 37.64 -50.17 47.90
CA ARG A 958 36.54 -51.10 48.21
C ARG A 958 36.88 -51.85 49.49
N LYS A 959 36.01 -51.78 50.51
CA LYS A 959 36.08 -52.68 51.67
C LYS A 959 35.73 -54.11 51.22
N PRO A 960 36.47 -55.14 51.64
CA PRO A 960 36.13 -56.53 51.30
C PRO A 960 34.88 -56.98 52.06
N VAL A 961 33.95 -57.61 51.34
CA VAL A 961 32.81 -58.31 51.94
C VAL A 961 33.27 -59.72 52.33
N VAL A 962 33.15 -60.06 53.62
CA VAL A 962 33.49 -61.39 54.13
C VAL A 962 32.38 -62.36 53.74
N LYS A 963 32.73 -63.49 53.11
CA LYS A 963 31.79 -64.59 52.86
C LYS A 963 31.55 -65.35 54.19
N PRO A 964 30.30 -65.67 54.56
CA PRO A 964 30.06 -66.63 55.63
C PRO A 964 30.57 -68.01 55.22
N ILE A 965 31.12 -68.75 56.18
CA ILE A 965 31.61 -70.12 56.02
C ILE A 965 30.45 -71.07 56.30
N GLU A 966 30.32 -72.13 55.51
CA GLU A 966 29.37 -73.22 55.74
C GLU A 966 29.79 -74.08 56.95
N ILE A 967 28.86 -74.25 57.90
CA ILE A 967 28.68 -75.45 58.73
C ILE A 967 27.17 -75.71 58.78
#